data_AF-A0A2E7IR27-F1
#
_entry.id   AF-A0A2E7IR27-F1
#
_cell.length_a   1.000
_cell.length_b   1.000
_cell.length_c   1.000
_cell.angle_alpha   90.00
_cell.angle_beta   90.00
_cell.angle_gamma   90.00
#
_symmetry.space_group_name_H-M   'P 1'
#
loop_
_entity.id
_entity.type
_entity.pdbx_description
1 polymer ?
#
loop_
_entity_poly.entity_id
_entity_poly.type
_entity_poly.pdbx_seq_one_letter_code
_entity_poly.pdbx_strand_id
1 'polypeptide(L)'
;MSQENPPKPLFSYRKYWAECFGPAPYLPMSRDEMDQLGWDSCDIILVTGDAYVDHPSFGMAVIGRVLEAQGFRVGIIAQPDWQSAEPFKVLGEPNLFFGVAAGNMDSMINRYTADRRLRHDDAYSPDNEGGKRPDRAVVVYSQRCREAYKNTPIVVGSIEASLRRIAHYDYWSDKVRRSILLDSRADLLVFGNAERAIVDIAHRAANGENLREIRDLRGTAFVRKRVPDGWTVIDSSSIDTPGPVTPMTNPYIDTTETAECKTQQKEEENPDAVQAVKIIDPLSARKQGVDRQKSVIRLPAYETVKSDPVQYAHAARVLHLETNPGNAKPLIQAHGDREVWLNPPPIPLSTDELDAVFELPYQRKPHPHYGNAKIPAYDMIRFSVNIMRGCFGGCSFCSITEHEGRIIQSRSHDSIVREVESMRDKTPGFTGVVSDLGGPTANMWRLNCKSKTIEENCRRLSCVYPGICKNLDTNQLPLVDLYRDVRSVEGVKKVLIASGLRYDLAVQTPEYVKELVTHHVGGYLKIAPEHTEDGPLSKMMKPGVGTYDAFKKLFDKYSKEAGKEQFLIPYFIAAHPGTTDKDMMHLALWLKQNGFRADQVQAFYPSPMANATAMYYSERNPLKKVGRDTEKVFTAKGLKQRRLHKAFLRYHDPENWPILRDTLKQMGRADLIGFSKKHLIPPRQPAGWRPKNGKNRMLTQHTGLPPRRQR
;
A
#
# COMPACT_ATOMS: atom_id res chain seq x y z
N MET A 1 12.43 -1.03 24.47
CA MET A 1 12.87 0.22 23.85
C MET A 1 11.84 1.24 24.23
N SER A 2 11.72 1.49 25.54
CA SER A 2 11.30 2.77 26.07
C SER A 2 12.55 3.64 25.99
N GLN A 3 12.53 4.72 25.20
CA GLN A 3 13.62 5.72 25.14
C GLN A 3 15.04 5.18 24.87
N GLU A 4 15.22 4.19 23.98
CA GLU A 4 16.55 3.77 23.53
C GLU A 4 16.81 4.34 22.13
N ASN A 5 17.72 5.33 22.09
CA ASN A 5 18.31 6.07 20.97
C ASN A 5 17.42 6.40 19.74
N PRO A 6 17.34 7.68 19.33
CA PRO A 6 16.72 8.02 18.05
C PRO A 6 17.37 7.20 16.91
N PRO A 7 16.59 6.79 15.89
CA PRO A 7 17.15 6.04 14.77
C PRO A 7 18.31 6.84 14.17
N LYS A 8 19.39 6.15 13.80
CA LYS A 8 20.54 6.78 13.19
C LYS A 8 20.09 7.56 11.94
N PRO A 9 20.43 8.86 11.82
CA PRO A 9 20.03 9.66 10.67
C PRO A 9 20.54 9.03 9.36
N LEU A 10 19.69 8.97 8.34
CA LEU A 10 19.90 8.19 7.11
C LEU A 10 21.25 8.49 6.42
N PHE A 11 21.69 9.75 6.41
CA PHE A 11 22.93 10.20 5.75
C PHE A 11 24.07 10.52 6.72
N SER A 12 23.98 10.03 7.97
CA SER A 12 25.05 10.18 8.98
C SER A 12 26.08 9.06 8.97
N TYR A 13 25.92 8.05 8.11
CA TYR A 13 26.91 6.99 7.96
C TYR A 13 28.18 7.55 7.35
N ARG A 14 29.33 7.03 7.79
CA ARG A 14 30.55 7.19 7.01
C ARG A 14 30.29 6.53 5.66
N LYS A 15 30.45 7.29 4.59
CA LYS A 15 30.27 6.77 3.24
C LYS A 15 31.26 5.64 2.97
N TYR A 16 30.81 4.69 2.17
CA TYR A 16 31.61 3.57 1.71
C TYR A 16 32.70 4.06 0.74
N TRP A 17 33.77 3.27 0.59
CA TRP A 17 35.01 3.72 -0.06
C TRP A 17 34.82 4.20 -1.51
N ALA A 18 33.81 3.69 -2.20
CA ALA A 18 33.55 4.02 -3.60
C ALA A 18 32.88 5.41 -3.78
N GLU A 19 32.70 6.18 -2.71
CA GLU A 19 32.30 7.59 -2.80
C GLU A 19 33.24 8.44 -3.68
N CYS A 20 34.50 8.02 -3.84
CA CYS A 20 35.51 8.72 -4.64
C CYS A 20 35.15 8.79 -6.14
N PHE A 21 34.29 7.91 -6.64
CA PHE A 21 33.80 7.96 -8.03
C PHE A 21 32.73 9.05 -8.24
N GLY A 22 32.16 9.58 -7.16
CA GLY A 22 31.01 10.49 -7.22
C GLY A 22 29.73 9.83 -7.74
N PRO A 23 28.62 10.58 -7.81
CA PRO A 23 27.34 10.06 -8.33
C PRO A 23 27.41 9.79 -9.83
N ALA A 24 26.94 8.62 -10.26
CA ALA A 24 26.83 8.28 -11.67
C ALA A 24 25.69 9.08 -12.33
N PRO A 25 25.82 9.50 -13.60
CA PRO A 25 24.72 10.15 -14.32
C PRO A 25 23.45 9.29 -14.33
N TYR A 26 23.60 7.99 -14.61
CA TYR A 26 22.62 6.94 -14.41
C TYR A 26 23.30 5.77 -13.71
N LEU A 27 22.56 5.00 -12.92
CA LEU A 27 23.06 3.73 -12.40
C LEU A 27 23.26 2.75 -13.57
N PRO A 28 24.43 2.11 -13.71
CA PRO A 28 24.75 1.32 -14.89
C PRO A 28 23.81 0.11 -15.06
N MET A 29 23.42 -0.15 -16.30
CA MET A 29 22.65 -1.31 -16.73
C MET A 29 23.49 -2.31 -17.55
N SER A 30 24.73 -1.95 -17.92
CA SER A 30 25.64 -2.77 -18.72
C SER A 30 27.10 -2.69 -18.24
N ARG A 31 27.95 -3.63 -18.69
CA ARG A 31 29.40 -3.57 -18.43
C ARG A 31 30.06 -2.35 -19.05
N ASP A 32 29.69 -2.00 -20.28
CA ASP A 32 30.25 -0.83 -20.96
C ASP A 32 30.00 0.48 -20.17
N GLU A 33 28.85 0.60 -19.51
CA GLU A 33 28.56 1.75 -18.63
C GLU A 33 29.37 1.69 -17.33
N MET A 34 29.62 0.50 -16.78
CA MET A 34 30.52 0.36 -15.64
C MET A 34 31.95 0.77 -16.00
N ASP A 35 32.44 0.37 -17.17
CA ASP A 35 33.77 0.73 -17.67
C ASP A 35 33.91 2.24 -17.85
N GLN A 36 32.87 2.92 -18.36
CA GLN A 36 32.80 4.38 -18.44
C GLN A 36 32.84 5.08 -17.07
N LEU A 37 32.30 4.44 -16.04
CA LEU A 37 32.35 4.91 -14.65
C LEU A 37 33.65 4.50 -13.93
N GLY A 38 34.51 3.69 -14.57
CA GLY A 38 35.71 3.14 -13.96
C GLY A 38 35.44 2.06 -12.90
N TRP A 39 34.30 1.36 -13.00
CA TRP A 39 33.87 0.33 -12.04
C TRP A 39 34.19 -1.08 -12.56
N ASP A 40 34.94 -1.86 -11.78
CA ASP A 40 35.20 -3.28 -12.09
C ASP A 40 34.00 -4.21 -11.74
N SER A 41 33.22 -3.80 -10.74
CA SER A 41 32.14 -4.57 -10.12
C SER A 41 31.11 -3.64 -9.49
N CYS A 42 29.89 -4.13 -9.35
CA CYS A 42 28.88 -3.49 -8.51
C CYS A 42 28.99 -4.04 -7.09
N ASP A 43 28.81 -3.20 -6.08
CA ASP A 43 28.66 -3.68 -4.70
C ASP A 43 27.26 -4.25 -4.48
N ILE A 44 26.26 -3.61 -5.09
CA ILE A 44 24.86 -4.00 -5.01
C ILE A 44 24.25 -3.97 -6.41
N ILE A 45 23.48 -5.00 -6.76
CA ILE A 45 22.72 -5.02 -8.02
C ILE A 45 21.23 -5.08 -7.70
N LEU A 46 20.47 -4.12 -8.24
CA LEU A 46 19.02 -4.07 -8.11
C LEU A 46 18.35 -4.70 -9.35
N VAL A 47 17.52 -5.71 -9.15
CA VAL A 47 16.72 -6.36 -10.19
C VAL A 47 15.27 -5.92 -10.08
N THR A 48 14.71 -5.40 -11.17
CA THR A 48 13.36 -4.81 -11.18
C THR A 48 12.51 -5.29 -12.36
N GLY A 49 11.20 -5.39 -12.14
CA GLY A 49 10.21 -5.73 -13.18
C GLY A 49 9.72 -4.55 -14.03
N ASP A 50 10.14 -3.32 -13.71
CA ASP A 50 9.85 -2.11 -14.49
C ASP A 50 11.07 -1.70 -15.32
N ALA A 51 10.86 -0.90 -16.36
CA ALA A 51 11.92 -0.13 -17.01
C ALA A 51 12.61 0.82 -16.01
N TYR A 52 13.92 1.03 -16.21
CA TYR A 52 14.68 1.98 -15.40
C TYR A 52 14.36 3.44 -15.78
N VAL A 53 13.56 4.08 -14.94
CA VAL A 53 13.32 5.52 -15.00
C VAL A 53 13.93 6.14 -13.75
N ASP A 54 14.93 7.00 -13.94
CA ASP A 54 15.67 7.61 -12.84
C ASP A 54 14.89 8.82 -12.29
N HIS A 55 13.83 8.53 -11.53
CA HIS A 55 12.87 9.50 -11.02
C HIS A 55 12.45 9.17 -9.57
N PRO A 56 12.22 10.17 -8.69
CA PRO A 56 11.85 9.95 -7.29
C PRO A 56 10.46 9.30 -7.07
N SER A 57 9.75 8.95 -8.15
CA SER A 57 8.46 8.22 -8.11
C SER A 57 8.63 6.74 -8.44
N PHE A 58 9.85 6.30 -8.73
CA PHE A 58 10.20 4.94 -9.11
C PHE A 58 11.03 4.32 -7.98
N GLY A 59 10.48 3.30 -7.32
CA GLY A 59 11.05 2.76 -6.09
C GLY A 59 12.48 2.21 -6.24
N MET A 60 12.80 1.57 -7.38
CA MET A 60 14.17 1.11 -7.64
C MET A 60 15.16 2.26 -7.79
N ALA A 61 14.75 3.38 -8.39
CA ALA A 61 15.59 4.56 -8.54
C ALA A 61 15.83 5.22 -7.17
N VAL A 62 14.79 5.35 -6.35
CA VAL A 62 14.93 5.85 -4.97
C VAL A 62 15.91 5.01 -4.16
N ILE A 63 15.73 3.68 -4.13
CA ILE A 63 16.62 2.80 -3.37
C ILE A 63 18.04 2.80 -3.95
N GLY A 64 18.19 2.80 -5.27
CA GLY A 64 19.49 2.85 -5.93
C GLY A 64 20.25 4.13 -5.62
N ARG A 65 19.60 5.30 -5.75
CA ARG A 65 20.19 6.60 -5.42
C ARG A 65 20.49 6.74 -3.94
N VAL A 66 19.64 6.21 -3.06
CA VAL A 66 19.91 6.19 -1.61
C VAL A 66 21.17 5.40 -1.30
N LEU A 67 21.35 4.22 -1.91
CA LEU A 67 22.55 3.40 -1.71
C LEU A 67 23.81 4.04 -2.33
N GLU A 68 23.70 4.64 -3.51
CA GLU A 68 24.80 5.41 -4.13
C GLU A 68 25.21 6.58 -3.25
N ALA A 69 24.26 7.30 -2.64
CA ALA A 69 24.54 8.40 -1.72
C ALA A 69 25.27 7.95 -0.43
N GLN A 70 25.20 6.65 -0.10
CA GLN A 70 26.01 6.04 0.97
C GLN A 70 27.43 5.65 0.50
N GLY A 71 27.78 5.88 -0.77
CA GLY A 71 29.10 5.57 -1.34
C GLY A 71 29.21 4.18 -1.95
N PHE A 72 28.12 3.46 -2.20
CA PHE A 72 28.15 2.14 -2.85
C PHE A 72 28.04 2.24 -4.37
N ARG A 73 28.68 1.32 -5.09
CA ARG A 73 28.49 1.15 -6.55
C ARG A 73 27.24 0.30 -6.79
N VAL A 74 26.22 0.91 -7.37
CA VAL A 74 24.91 0.27 -7.54
C VAL A 74 24.58 0.12 -9.02
N GLY A 75 24.30 -1.12 -9.45
CA GLY A 75 23.84 -1.43 -10.80
C GLY A 75 22.35 -1.77 -10.85
N ILE A 76 21.73 -1.62 -12.02
CA ILE A 76 20.31 -1.99 -12.24
C ILE A 76 20.19 -3.00 -13.37
N ILE A 77 19.48 -4.11 -13.11
CA ILE A 77 19.01 -5.04 -14.14
C ILE A 77 17.49 -4.85 -14.27
N ALA A 78 17.06 -4.15 -15.32
CA ALA A 78 15.66 -3.84 -15.58
C ALA A 78 15.04 -4.82 -16.57
N GLN A 79 13.90 -5.41 -16.19
CA GLN A 79 13.11 -6.35 -16.99
C GLN A 79 13.93 -7.49 -17.64
N PRO A 80 14.80 -8.20 -16.89
CA PRO A 80 15.58 -9.29 -17.46
C PRO A 80 14.65 -10.41 -17.96
N ASP A 81 15.00 -11.02 -19.09
CA ASP A 81 14.33 -12.25 -19.53
C ASP A 81 14.59 -13.36 -18.51
N TRP A 82 13.51 -13.85 -17.90
CA TRP A 82 13.55 -14.84 -16.83
C TRP A 82 13.52 -16.28 -17.34
N GLN A 83 13.56 -16.50 -18.65
CA GLN A 83 13.64 -17.85 -19.20
C GLN A 83 15.00 -18.51 -18.94
N SER A 84 16.06 -17.72 -18.71
CA SER A 84 17.39 -18.20 -18.31
C SER A 84 18.01 -17.33 -17.22
N ALA A 85 19.15 -17.76 -16.66
CA ALA A 85 19.93 -16.98 -15.71
C ALA A 85 20.92 -16.00 -16.37
N GLU A 86 21.17 -16.11 -17.68
CA GLU A 86 22.17 -15.30 -18.37
C GLU A 86 21.92 -13.78 -18.29
N PRO A 87 20.67 -13.28 -18.46
CA PRO A 87 20.40 -11.85 -18.30
C PRO A 87 20.68 -11.31 -16.89
N PHE A 88 20.76 -12.18 -15.88
CA PHE A 88 21.07 -11.81 -14.49
C PHE A 88 22.58 -11.74 -14.22
N LYS A 89 23.42 -12.15 -15.18
CA LYS A 89 24.89 -12.09 -15.11
C LYS A 89 25.49 -10.89 -15.83
N VAL A 90 24.66 -10.07 -16.48
CA VAL A 90 25.13 -8.95 -17.35
C VAL A 90 26.02 -7.95 -16.62
N LEU A 91 25.81 -7.73 -15.31
CA LEU A 91 26.64 -6.85 -14.47
C LEU A 91 27.67 -7.60 -13.62
N GLY A 92 27.76 -8.92 -13.75
CA GLY A 92 28.59 -9.78 -12.89
C GLY A 92 27.97 -10.11 -11.54
N GLU A 93 28.81 -10.67 -10.66
CA GLU A 93 28.45 -10.94 -9.27
C GLU A 93 28.58 -9.65 -8.44
N PRO A 94 27.57 -9.28 -7.63
CA PRO A 94 27.70 -8.13 -6.75
C PRO A 94 28.54 -8.48 -5.52
N ASN A 95 29.33 -7.53 -5.02
CA ASN A 95 30.21 -7.76 -3.86
C ASN A 95 29.44 -7.98 -2.55
N LEU A 96 28.23 -7.43 -2.42
CA LEU A 96 27.43 -7.49 -1.19
C LEU A 96 26.16 -8.33 -1.36
N PHE A 97 25.23 -7.91 -2.23
CA PHE A 97 23.96 -8.63 -2.43
C PHE A 97 23.20 -8.23 -3.69
N PHE A 98 22.25 -9.08 -4.10
CA PHE A 98 21.18 -8.72 -5.03
C PHE A 98 19.96 -8.15 -4.28
N GLY A 99 19.47 -6.99 -4.70
CA GLY A 99 18.19 -6.43 -4.28
C GLY A 99 17.10 -6.71 -5.32
N VAL A 100 16.05 -7.46 -4.98
CA VAL A 100 15.03 -7.90 -5.96
C VAL A 100 13.67 -7.27 -5.68
N ALA A 101 13.07 -6.68 -6.71
CA ALA A 101 11.77 -6.01 -6.68
C ALA A 101 10.89 -6.39 -7.87
N ALA A 102 9.57 -6.46 -7.68
CA ALA A 102 8.62 -6.62 -8.80
C ALA A 102 8.44 -5.34 -9.63
N GLY A 103 8.98 -4.21 -9.17
CA GLY A 103 8.71 -2.86 -9.69
C GLY A 103 7.80 -2.04 -8.77
N ASN A 104 7.23 -0.96 -9.29
CA ASN A 104 6.29 -0.07 -8.61
C ASN A 104 4.89 -0.67 -8.44
N MET A 105 4.57 -1.72 -9.20
CA MET A 105 3.31 -2.46 -9.10
C MET A 105 3.55 -3.94 -8.85
N ASP A 106 2.56 -4.56 -8.19
CA ASP A 106 2.48 -6.01 -8.07
C ASP A 106 2.41 -6.68 -9.45
N SER A 107 3.23 -7.71 -9.68
CA SER A 107 3.34 -8.33 -11.01
C SER A 107 2.04 -8.96 -11.50
N MET A 108 1.20 -9.46 -10.59
CA MET A 108 -0.08 -10.05 -10.94
C MET A 108 -1.12 -8.99 -11.23
N ILE A 109 -1.17 -7.91 -10.43
CA ILE A 109 -2.06 -6.78 -10.70
C ILE A 109 -1.70 -6.10 -12.01
N ASN A 110 -0.42 -6.04 -12.37
CA ASN A 110 0.04 -5.50 -13.64
C ASN A 110 -0.49 -6.33 -14.81
N ARG A 111 -0.29 -7.66 -14.75
CA ARG A 111 -0.63 -8.56 -15.86
C ARG A 111 -2.11 -8.95 -15.96
N TYR A 112 -2.87 -8.91 -14.87
CA TYR A 112 -4.26 -9.38 -14.85
C TYR A 112 -5.26 -8.37 -14.24
N THR A 113 -6.43 -8.29 -14.85
CA THR A 113 -7.58 -7.54 -14.32
C THR A 113 -8.22 -8.25 -13.12
N ALA A 114 -8.98 -7.53 -12.30
CA ALA A 114 -9.72 -8.10 -11.15
C ALA A 114 -10.70 -9.23 -11.54
N ASP A 115 -11.05 -9.36 -12.81
CA ASP A 115 -11.89 -10.43 -13.36
C ASP A 115 -11.07 -11.59 -13.97
N ARG A 116 -9.77 -11.68 -13.66
CA ARG A 116 -8.82 -12.70 -14.16
C ARG A 116 -8.62 -12.71 -15.66
N ARG A 117 -8.85 -11.57 -16.33
CA ARG A 117 -8.47 -11.39 -17.74
C ARG A 117 -7.06 -10.85 -17.87
N LEU A 118 -6.30 -11.41 -18.79
CA LEU A 118 -4.95 -10.99 -19.15
C LEU A 118 -4.96 -9.58 -19.76
N ARG A 119 -4.01 -8.74 -19.36
CA ARG A 119 -3.66 -7.49 -20.04
C ARG A 119 -2.55 -7.76 -21.04
N HIS A 120 -2.61 -7.06 -22.17
CA HIS A 120 -1.60 -7.14 -23.23
C HIS A 120 -0.67 -5.91 -23.24
N ASP A 121 -0.88 -5.00 -22.29
CA ASP A 121 -0.15 -3.77 -22.08
C ASP A 121 0.49 -3.72 -20.69
N ASP A 122 1.62 -3.04 -20.59
CA ASP A 122 2.32 -2.75 -19.34
C ASP A 122 2.87 -1.32 -19.34
N ALA A 123 2.29 -0.47 -18.49
CA ALA A 123 2.64 0.96 -18.39
C ALA A 123 4.09 1.22 -17.99
N TYR A 124 4.73 0.25 -17.34
CA TYR A 124 6.08 0.35 -16.83
C TYR A 124 7.11 -0.29 -17.78
N SER A 125 6.66 -0.81 -18.93
CA SER A 125 7.51 -1.35 -19.97
C SER A 125 7.69 -0.35 -21.12
N PRO A 126 8.84 -0.36 -21.82
CA PRO A 126 9.02 0.40 -23.06
C PRO A 126 7.92 0.07 -24.08
N ASP A 127 7.44 1.09 -24.78
CA ASP A 127 6.38 1.03 -25.79
C ASP A 127 5.06 0.39 -25.32
N ASN A 128 4.83 0.39 -23.99
CA ASN A 128 3.67 -0.22 -23.35
C ASN A 128 3.58 -1.75 -23.62
N GLU A 129 4.71 -2.40 -23.90
CA GLU A 129 4.77 -3.83 -24.24
C GLU A 129 4.42 -4.73 -23.05
N GLY A 130 3.35 -5.50 -23.17
CA GLY A 130 3.02 -6.52 -22.18
C GLY A 130 3.97 -7.73 -22.22
N GLY A 131 4.04 -8.47 -21.11
CA GLY A 131 4.75 -9.75 -21.07
C GLY A 131 6.26 -9.64 -20.87
N LYS A 132 6.78 -8.50 -20.42
CA LYS A 132 8.19 -8.29 -20.01
C LYS A 132 8.46 -8.58 -18.53
N ARG A 133 7.44 -8.99 -17.78
CA ARG A 133 7.52 -9.32 -16.35
C ARG A 133 6.89 -10.69 -16.07
N PRO A 134 7.54 -11.58 -15.29
CA PRO A 134 6.93 -12.83 -14.87
C PRO A 134 5.84 -12.62 -13.84
N ASP A 135 4.93 -13.59 -13.76
CA ASP A 135 4.00 -13.71 -12.64
C ASP A 135 4.76 -14.01 -11.35
N ARG A 136 4.48 -13.27 -10.27
CA ARG A 136 5.21 -13.35 -8.99
C ARG A 136 6.70 -13.08 -9.20
N ALA A 137 6.98 -11.95 -9.86
CA ALA A 137 8.30 -11.54 -10.30
C ALA A 137 9.38 -11.65 -9.21
N VAL A 138 9.10 -11.28 -7.96
CA VAL A 138 10.07 -11.40 -6.86
C VAL A 138 10.55 -12.84 -6.69
N VAL A 139 9.65 -13.82 -6.75
CA VAL A 139 10.02 -15.24 -6.61
C VAL A 139 10.88 -15.69 -7.77
N VAL A 140 10.45 -15.38 -9.01
CA VAL A 140 11.14 -15.81 -10.23
C VAL A 140 12.52 -15.17 -10.32
N TYR A 141 12.62 -13.86 -10.12
CA TYR A 141 13.89 -13.13 -10.17
C TYR A 141 14.85 -13.56 -9.07
N SER A 142 14.39 -13.78 -7.83
CA SER A 142 15.27 -14.31 -6.78
C SER A 142 15.82 -15.70 -7.12
N GLN A 143 15.02 -16.56 -7.74
CA GLN A 143 15.49 -17.88 -8.17
C GLN A 143 16.53 -17.77 -9.29
N ARG A 144 16.35 -16.85 -10.25
CA ARG A 144 17.33 -16.59 -11.31
C ARG A 144 18.62 -15.95 -10.80
N CYS A 145 18.54 -15.01 -9.86
CA CYS A 145 19.74 -14.51 -9.17
C CYS A 145 20.51 -15.65 -8.47
N ARG A 146 19.79 -16.56 -7.80
CA ARG A 146 20.40 -17.71 -7.12
C ARG A 146 21.02 -18.72 -8.10
N GLU A 147 20.43 -18.88 -9.28
CA GLU A 147 20.97 -19.72 -10.35
C GLU A 147 22.20 -19.08 -10.99
N ALA A 148 22.19 -17.76 -11.20
CA ALA A 148 23.32 -17.00 -11.71
C ALA A 148 24.52 -17.05 -10.74
N TYR A 149 24.26 -16.81 -9.45
CA TYR A 149 25.27 -16.82 -8.40
C TYR A 149 24.74 -17.46 -7.11
N LYS A 150 25.22 -18.69 -6.84
CA LYS A 150 24.66 -19.55 -5.78
C LYS A 150 24.84 -18.99 -4.37
N ASN A 151 25.97 -18.34 -4.10
CA ASN A 151 26.36 -17.93 -2.75
C ASN A 151 26.04 -16.47 -2.44
N THR A 152 25.74 -15.66 -3.45
CA THR A 152 25.42 -14.25 -3.27
C THR A 152 24.15 -14.07 -2.44
N PRO A 153 24.16 -13.22 -1.40
CA PRO A 153 22.97 -12.92 -0.63
C PRO A 153 21.87 -12.25 -1.46
N ILE A 154 20.61 -12.52 -1.13
CA ILE A 154 19.45 -11.94 -1.81
C ILE A 154 18.55 -11.23 -0.80
N VAL A 155 18.32 -9.94 -1.03
CA VAL A 155 17.35 -9.10 -0.29
C VAL A 155 16.15 -8.85 -1.20
N VAL A 156 14.94 -9.13 -0.71
CA VAL A 156 13.70 -8.88 -1.47
C VAL A 156 12.91 -7.71 -0.88
N GLY A 157 12.33 -6.88 -1.73
CA GLY A 157 11.50 -5.74 -1.33
C GLY A 157 10.36 -5.49 -2.30
N SER A 158 9.90 -4.24 -2.40
CA SER A 158 8.72 -3.77 -3.17
C SER A 158 7.35 -4.13 -2.56
N ILE A 159 6.29 -3.60 -3.17
CA ILE A 159 4.89 -3.86 -2.79
C ILE A 159 4.60 -5.37 -2.81
N GLU A 160 5.10 -6.10 -3.82
CA GLU A 160 4.82 -7.52 -3.98
C GLU A 160 5.35 -8.38 -2.81
N ALA A 161 6.59 -8.13 -2.37
CA ALA A 161 7.17 -8.83 -1.23
C ALA A 161 6.54 -8.35 0.09
N SER A 162 6.38 -7.03 0.24
CA SER A 162 5.78 -6.42 1.43
C SER A 162 4.41 -7.02 1.74
N LEU A 163 3.54 -7.16 0.73
CA LEU A 163 2.18 -7.68 0.91
C LEU A 163 2.08 -9.21 0.95
N ARG A 164 3.20 -9.94 0.92
CA ARG A 164 3.24 -11.42 0.97
C ARG A 164 4.20 -11.97 2.03
N ARG A 165 4.57 -11.14 3.01
CA ARG A 165 5.54 -11.46 4.08
C ARG A 165 5.09 -12.54 5.07
N ILE A 166 3.78 -12.80 5.18
CA ILE A 166 3.19 -13.92 5.96
C ILE A 166 2.30 -14.79 5.06
N ALA A 167 1.67 -15.81 5.64
CA ALA A 167 0.60 -16.54 4.98
C ALA A 167 -0.48 -15.58 4.47
N HIS A 168 -0.84 -15.70 3.20
CA HIS A 168 -1.74 -14.77 2.53
C HIS A 168 -2.62 -15.50 1.50
N TYR A 169 -3.86 -15.04 1.35
CA TYR A 169 -4.73 -15.47 0.27
C TYR A 169 -4.27 -14.87 -1.06
N ASP A 170 -4.01 -15.75 -2.03
CA ASP A 170 -3.64 -15.40 -3.38
C ASP A 170 -4.86 -15.57 -4.30
N TYR A 171 -5.46 -14.45 -4.68
CA TYR A 171 -6.69 -14.42 -5.50
C TYR A 171 -6.54 -15.15 -6.84
N TRP A 172 -5.34 -15.19 -7.41
CA TRP A 172 -5.10 -15.76 -8.74
C TRP A 172 -5.09 -17.29 -8.72
N SER A 173 -4.49 -17.90 -7.70
CA SER A 173 -4.51 -19.36 -7.52
C SER A 173 -5.66 -19.85 -6.64
N ASP A 174 -6.45 -18.94 -6.06
CA ASP A 174 -7.55 -19.22 -5.13
C ASP A 174 -7.12 -20.09 -3.94
N LYS A 175 -5.94 -19.77 -3.38
CA LYS A 175 -5.31 -20.54 -2.30
C LYS A 175 -4.69 -19.61 -1.28
N VAL A 176 -4.63 -20.06 -0.03
CA VAL A 176 -3.71 -19.49 0.95
C VAL A 176 -2.32 -20.00 0.63
N ARG A 177 -1.38 -19.10 0.35
CA ARG A 177 0.03 -19.39 0.12
C ARG A 177 0.84 -19.09 1.38
N ARG A 178 1.98 -19.75 1.50
CA ARG A 178 3.01 -19.45 2.51
C ARG A 178 3.65 -18.08 2.28
N SER A 179 4.49 -17.65 3.21
CA SER A 179 5.28 -16.42 3.05
C SER A 179 6.14 -16.47 1.79
N ILE A 180 6.22 -15.34 1.08
CA ILE A 180 7.05 -15.21 -0.14
C ILE A 180 8.52 -15.53 0.12
N LEU A 181 9.02 -15.29 1.35
CA LEU A 181 10.39 -15.65 1.76
C LEU A 181 10.72 -17.13 1.54
N LEU A 182 9.74 -18.01 1.76
CA LEU A 182 9.93 -19.45 1.62
C LEU A 182 9.92 -19.90 0.15
N ASP A 183 9.24 -19.16 -0.72
CA ASP A 183 9.16 -19.41 -2.17
C ASP A 183 10.37 -18.81 -2.91
N SER A 184 10.79 -17.60 -2.54
CA SER A 184 11.91 -16.88 -3.18
C SER A 184 13.28 -17.38 -2.73
N ARG A 185 13.38 -17.99 -1.54
CA ARG A 185 14.65 -18.34 -0.89
C ARG A 185 15.58 -17.14 -0.71
N ALA A 186 14.99 -15.96 -0.53
CA ALA A 186 15.73 -14.77 -0.15
C ALA A 186 16.26 -14.89 1.29
N ASP A 187 17.40 -14.25 1.55
CA ASP A 187 18.05 -14.28 2.86
C ASP A 187 17.39 -13.27 3.82
N LEU A 188 16.82 -12.18 3.29
CA LEU A 188 16.10 -11.15 4.04
C LEU A 188 15.00 -10.51 3.18
N LEU A 189 13.86 -10.17 3.79
CA LEU A 189 12.80 -9.36 3.19
C LEU A 189 12.74 -8.01 3.88
N VAL A 190 12.63 -6.94 3.12
CA VAL A 190 12.42 -5.57 3.63
C VAL A 190 11.03 -5.10 3.22
N PHE A 191 10.26 -4.57 4.17
CA PHE A 191 8.89 -4.09 3.97
C PHE A 191 8.68 -2.71 4.60
N GLY A 192 7.68 -1.99 4.09
CA GLY A 192 7.50 -0.59 4.48
C GLY A 192 8.38 0.34 3.64
N ASN A 193 8.63 1.54 4.16
CA ASN A 193 9.69 2.42 3.66
C ASN A 193 11.05 1.82 4.03
N ALA A 194 11.76 1.34 3.01
CA ALA A 194 12.92 0.45 3.16
C ALA A 194 14.25 1.18 3.36
N GLU A 195 14.30 2.50 3.19
CA GLU A 195 15.55 3.29 3.11
C GLU A 195 16.47 3.05 4.31
N ARG A 196 15.95 3.12 5.54
CA ARG A 196 16.77 2.88 6.74
C ARG A 196 17.33 1.46 6.77
N ALA A 197 16.44 0.47 6.60
CA ALA A 197 16.81 -0.93 6.69
C ALA A 197 17.82 -1.32 5.61
N ILE A 198 17.65 -0.85 4.37
CA ILE A 198 18.56 -1.20 3.28
C ILE A 198 19.94 -0.54 3.44
N VAL A 199 20.00 0.69 3.96
CA VAL A 199 21.25 1.37 4.30
C VAL A 199 21.98 0.63 5.42
N ASP A 200 21.28 0.23 6.48
CA ASP A 200 21.83 -0.59 7.56
C ASP A 200 22.37 -1.93 7.05
N ILE A 201 21.60 -2.63 6.21
CA ILE A 201 22.00 -3.90 5.60
C ILE A 201 23.28 -3.71 4.77
N ALA A 202 23.34 -2.69 3.93
CA ALA A 202 24.49 -2.43 3.06
C ALA A 202 25.76 -2.14 3.86
N HIS A 203 25.70 -1.27 4.86
CA HIS A 203 26.86 -0.95 5.70
C HIS A 203 27.32 -2.14 6.55
N ARG A 204 26.39 -2.94 7.11
CA ARG A 204 26.74 -4.14 7.88
C ARG A 204 27.36 -5.22 6.99
N ALA A 205 26.79 -5.45 5.81
CA ALA A 205 27.35 -6.36 4.82
C ALA A 205 28.75 -5.93 4.38
N ALA A 206 28.95 -4.63 4.14
CA ALA A 206 30.25 -4.05 3.79
C ALA A 206 31.30 -4.19 4.90
N ASN A 207 30.86 -4.26 6.17
CA ASN A 207 31.71 -4.54 7.31
C ASN A 207 31.93 -6.05 7.55
N GLY A 208 31.50 -6.91 6.62
CA GLY A 208 31.72 -8.35 6.65
C GLY A 208 30.65 -9.14 7.42
N GLU A 209 29.58 -8.50 7.88
CA GLU A 209 28.50 -9.21 8.57
C GLU A 209 27.64 -10.01 7.58
N ASN A 210 27.35 -11.26 7.93
CA ASN A 210 26.49 -12.09 7.10
C ASN A 210 25.04 -11.59 7.16
N LEU A 211 24.36 -11.43 6.01
CA LEU A 211 22.94 -11.04 5.98
C LEU A 211 22.02 -12.00 6.76
N ARG A 212 22.45 -13.24 6.99
CA ARG A 212 21.73 -14.22 7.81
C ARG A 212 21.85 -14.00 9.32
N GLU A 213 22.69 -13.08 9.75
CA GLU A 213 22.92 -12.72 11.16
C GLU A 213 22.26 -11.38 11.53
N ILE A 214 21.95 -10.57 10.52
CA ILE A 214 21.19 -9.32 10.67
C ILE A 214 19.73 -9.63 11.03
N ARG A 215 19.36 -9.52 12.31
CA ARG A 215 18.05 -9.98 12.84
C ARG A 215 17.30 -8.95 13.68
N ASP A 216 17.90 -7.80 13.91
CA ASP A 216 17.46 -6.73 14.80
C ASP A 216 16.89 -5.50 14.07
N LEU A 217 16.96 -5.48 12.73
CA LEU A 217 16.50 -4.34 11.93
C LEU A 217 14.98 -4.27 11.80
N ARG A 218 14.40 -3.12 12.10
CA ARG A 218 12.97 -2.83 11.89
C ARG A 218 12.64 -2.82 10.39
N GLY A 219 11.41 -3.19 10.05
CA GLY A 219 10.95 -3.30 8.66
C GLY A 219 11.55 -4.49 7.92
N THR A 220 12.07 -5.50 8.63
CA THR A 220 12.61 -6.72 8.02
C THR A 220 11.86 -7.97 8.43
N ALA A 221 11.90 -9.00 7.58
CA ALA A 221 11.40 -10.33 7.87
C ALA A 221 12.39 -11.40 7.40
N PHE A 222 12.49 -12.49 8.15
CA PHE A 222 13.44 -13.58 7.88
C PHE A 222 12.90 -14.93 8.37
N VAL A 223 13.53 -16.01 7.90
CA VAL A 223 13.19 -17.38 8.31
C VAL A 223 14.16 -17.87 9.37
N ARG A 224 13.66 -18.60 10.36
CA ARG A 224 14.43 -19.19 11.47
C ARG A 224 13.85 -20.54 11.88
N LYS A 225 14.59 -21.33 12.67
CA LYS A 225 14.12 -22.66 13.14
C LYS A 225 13.32 -22.61 14.45
N ARG A 226 13.75 -21.78 15.41
CA ARG A 226 13.13 -21.67 16.74
C ARG A 226 13.17 -20.25 17.24
N VAL A 227 12.26 -19.89 18.14
CA VAL A 227 12.28 -18.62 18.91
C VAL A 227 13.61 -18.49 19.67
N PRO A 228 14.23 -17.29 19.81
CA PRO A 228 15.48 -17.17 20.54
C PRO A 228 15.24 -17.41 22.03
N ASP A 229 16.28 -17.89 22.71
CA ASP A 229 16.23 -18.12 24.15
C ASP A 229 16.04 -16.77 24.89
N GLY A 230 15.35 -16.80 26.03
CA GLY A 230 15.00 -15.59 26.79
C GLY A 230 13.90 -14.70 26.20
N TRP A 231 13.25 -15.10 25.11
CA TRP A 231 12.07 -14.39 24.57
C TRP A 231 10.76 -14.90 25.18
N THR A 232 9.81 -13.99 25.36
CA THR A 232 8.42 -14.29 25.71
C THR A 232 7.54 -14.33 24.47
N VAL A 233 6.89 -15.46 24.23
CA VAL A 233 5.89 -15.63 23.16
C VAL A 233 4.51 -15.28 23.71
N ILE A 234 3.91 -14.24 23.15
CA ILE A 234 2.50 -13.91 23.36
C ILE A 234 1.71 -14.73 22.34
N ASP A 235 1.05 -15.78 22.82
CA ASP A 235 0.39 -16.74 21.94
C ASP A 235 -0.97 -16.24 21.48
N SER A 236 -1.02 -15.74 20.24
CA SER A 236 -2.25 -15.34 19.56
C SER A 236 -2.68 -16.35 18.49
N SER A 237 -2.23 -17.62 18.60
CA SER A 237 -2.55 -18.69 17.65
C SER A 237 -3.99 -19.19 17.74
N SER A 238 -4.65 -18.94 18.86
CA SER A 238 -6.05 -19.27 19.08
C SER A 238 -6.91 -18.02 19.17
N ILE A 239 -8.18 -18.21 18.85
CA ILE A 239 -9.19 -17.18 18.97
C ILE A 239 -9.54 -17.05 20.44
N ASP A 240 -9.56 -15.83 20.99
CA ASP A 240 -9.93 -15.62 22.38
C ASP A 240 -11.30 -16.27 22.69
N THR A 241 -11.33 -17.25 23.59
CA THR A 241 -12.56 -17.73 24.22
C THR A 241 -13.01 -16.73 25.27
N PRO A 242 -14.31 -16.32 25.33
CA PRO A 242 -14.83 -15.55 26.45
C PRO A 242 -14.57 -16.32 27.75
N GLY A 243 -13.66 -15.81 28.58
CA GLY A 243 -13.43 -16.33 29.93
C GLY A 243 -14.45 -15.75 30.92
N PRO A 244 -14.59 -16.35 32.11
CA PRO A 244 -15.40 -15.79 33.18
C PRO A 244 -14.94 -14.35 33.50
N VAL A 245 -15.90 -13.44 33.62
CA VAL A 245 -15.65 -12.06 34.02
C VAL A 245 -15.09 -12.09 35.44
N THR A 246 -13.83 -11.72 35.62
CA THR A 246 -13.27 -11.52 36.97
C THR A 246 -14.15 -10.50 37.70
N PRO A 247 -14.76 -10.83 38.84
CA PRO A 247 -15.55 -9.86 39.58
C PRO A 247 -14.67 -8.65 39.90
N MET A 248 -15.16 -7.44 39.62
CA MET A 248 -14.46 -6.23 40.04
C MET A 248 -14.49 -6.21 41.58
N THR A 249 -13.32 -6.31 42.20
CA THR A 249 -13.21 -6.11 43.65
C THR A 249 -13.68 -4.69 43.96
N ASN A 250 -14.67 -4.57 44.85
CA ASN A 250 -15.23 -3.28 45.23
C ASN A 250 -14.10 -2.40 45.82
N PRO A 251 -13.88 -1.17 45.30
CA PRO A 251 -12.78 -0.30 45.74
C PRO A 251 -12.88 0.17 47.21
N TYR A 252 -13.96 -0.18 47.91
CA TYR A 252 -14.16 0.08 49.35
C TYR A 252 -13.90 -1.15 50.24
N ILE A 253 -13.43 -2.27 49.67
CA ILE A 253 -13.00 -3.42 50.46
C ILE A 253 -11.51 -3.23 50.79
N ASP A 254 -11.22 -3.11 52.08
CA ASP A 254 -9.86 -3.07 52.60
C ASP A 254 -9.23 -4.47 52.41
N THR A 255 -8.30 -4.60 51.46
CA THR A 255 -7.63 -5.87 51.14
C THR A 255 -6.46 -6.19 52.09
N THR A 256 -6.33 -5.46 53.19
CA THR A 256 -5.25 -5.67 54.17
C THR A 256 -5.52 -6.80 55.18
N GLU A 257 -6.74 -7.35 55.24
CA GLU A 257 -7.13 -8.41 56.19
C GLU A 257 -7.55 -9.74 55.54
N THR A 258 -6.83 -10.22 54.52
CA THR A 258 -6.95 -11.61 54.06
C THR A 258 -5.65 -12.38 54.28
N ALA A 259 -5.74 -13.48 55.03
CA ALA A 259 -4.64 -14.30 55.57
C ALA A 259 -3.87 -15.14 54.51
N GLU A 260 -3.98 -14.82 53.23
CA GLU A 260 -3.30 -15.51 52.12
C GLU A 260 -2.13 -14.67 51.59
N CYS A 261 -1.23 -14.26 52.48
CA CYS A 261 -0.01 -13.55 52.08
C CYS A 261 1.24 -13.99 52.88
N LYS A 262 1.32 -15.29 53.20
CA LYS A 262 2.53 -15.91 53.76
C LYS A 262 2.83 -17.24 53.08
N THR A 263 3.30 -17.18 51.85
CA THR A 263 4.33 -18.10 51.31
C THR A 263 4.81 -17.57 49.96
N GLN A 264 5.83 -16.71 49.99
CA GLN A 264 6.78 -16.61 48.88
C GLN A 264 8.14 -16.97 49.47
N GLN A 265 8.48 -18.26 49.37
CA GLN A 265 9.84 -18.73 49.59
C GLN A 265 10.74 -18.12 48.51
N LYS A 266 11.89 -17.63 48.96
CA LYS A 266 13.03 -17.27 48.12
C LYS A 266 13.45 -18.49 47.32
N GLU A 267 13.31 -18.45 46.00
CA GLU A 267 14.04 -19.35 45.10
C GLU A 267 15.42 -18.73 44.85
N GLU A 268 16.44 -19.49 45.22
CA GLU A 268 17.84 -19.21 44.96
C GLU A 268 18.12 -19.23 43.45
N GLU A 269 18.76 -18.17 42.96
CA GLU A 269 19.20 -18.07 41.57
C GLU A 269 20.27 -19.12 41.28
N ASN A 270 19.91 -20.15 40.53
CA ASN A 270 20.83 -21.14 40.02
C ASN A 270 21.42 -20.63 38.68
N PRO A 271 22.73 -20.34 38.56
CA PRO A 271 23.32 -19.73 37.37
C PRO A 271 23.32 -20.62 36.10
N ASP A 272 23.01 -21.91 36.24
CA ASP A 272 23.00 -22.90 35.14
C ASP A 272 21.60 -23.26 34.61
N ALA A 273 20.57 -22.47 34.93
CA ALA A 273 19.23 -22.69 34.40
C ALA A 273 19.13 -22.27 32.92
N VAL A 274 18.92 -23.27 32.04
CA VAL A 274 18.58 -23.06 30.61
C VAL A 274 17.45 -22.04 30.50
N GLN A 275 17.72 -20.87 29.90
CA GLN A 275 16.74 -19.79 29.75
C GLN A 275 15.58 -20.21 28.83
N ALA A 276 14.54 -20.81 29.40
CA ALA A 276 13.39 -21.33 28.68
C ALA A 276 12.56 -20.21 28.02
N VAL A 277 12.00 -20.50 26.83
CA VAL A 277 11.03 -19.62 26.17
C VAL A 277 9.72 -19.60 26.96
N LYS A 278 9.30 -18.42 27.43
CA LYS A 278 8.04 -18.26 28.17
C LYS A 278 6.89 -18.09 27.18
N ILE A 279 5.87 -18.96 27.23
CA ILE A 279 4.66 -18.84 26.40
C ILE A 279 3.50 -18.40 27.31
N ILE A 280 2.79 -17.34 26.93
CA ILE A 280 1.67 -16.78 27.67
C ILE A 280 0.56 -16.32 26.72
N ASP A 281 -0.68 -16.34 27.18
CA ASP A 281 -1.80 -15.81 26.42
C ASP A 281 -1.80 -14.24 26.43
N PRO A 282 -2.54 -13.59 25.52
CA PRO A 282 -2.55 -12.13 25.41
C PRO A 282 -3.14 -11.40 26.63
N LEU A 283 -4.03 -12.03 27.40
CA LEU A 283 -4.60 -11.42 28.62
C LEU A 283 -3.58 -11.46 29.75
N SER A 284 -2.91 -12.60 29.95
CA SER A 284 -1.81 -12.73 30.92
C SER A 284 -0.66 -11.79 30.59
N ALA A 285 -0.32 -11.64 29.31
CA ALA A 285 0.70 -10.69 28.86
C ALA A 285 0.40 -9.23 29.24
N ARG A 286 -0.89 -8.84 29.23
CA ARG A 286 -1.32 -7.50 29.67
C ARG A 286 -1.26 -7.34 31.18
N LYS A 287 -1.62 -8.37 31.94
CA LYS A 287 -1.61 -8.32 33.42
C LYS A 287 -0.20 -8.34 33.99
N GLN A 288 0.70 -9.14 33.41
CA GLN A 288 2.05 -9.36 33.93
C GLN A 288 3.08 -8.32 33.47
N GLY A 289 2.72 -7.36 32.62
CA GLY A 289 3.65 -6.30 32.18
C GLY A 289 4.89 -6.83 31.46
N VAL A 290 4.70 -7.66 30.44
CA VAL A 290 5.81 -8.35 29.72
C VAL A 290 6.75 -7.34 29.07
N ASP A 291 8.07 -7.60 29.20
CA ASP A 291 9.09 -6.82 28.50
C ASP A 291 8.80 -6.72 27.00
N ARG A 292 8.65 -5.49 26.52
CA ARG A 292 8.36 -5.18 25.13
C ARG A 292 9.54 -5.49 24.21
N GLN A 293 10.80 -5.48 24.68
CA GLN A 293 11.97 -5.78 23.87
C GLN A 293 12.10 -7.27 23.59
N LYS A 294 11.88 -8.11 24.61
CA LYS A 294 11.98 -9.56 24.50
C LYS A 294 10.62 -10.23 24.41
N SER A 295 9.68 -9.66 23.65
CA SER A 295 8.40 -10.31 23.38
C SER A 295 8.02 -10.32 21.91
N VAL A 296 7.42 -11.43 21.47
CA VAL A 296 6.96 -11.66 20.09
C VAL A 296 5.53 -12.20 20.11
N ILE A 297 4.70 -11.76 19.17
CA ILE A 297 3.34 -12.28 19.04
C ILE A 297 3.32 -13.43 18.04
N ARG A 298 2.83 -14.59 18.48
CA ARG A 298 2.63 -15.76 17.63
C ARG A 298 1.29 -15.67 16.89
N LEU A 299 1.36 -15.64 15.56
CA LEU A 299 0.20 -15.77 14.69
C LEU A 299 -0.19 -17.25 14.55
N PRO A 300 -1.46 -17.56 14.20
CA PRO A 300 -1.84 -18.91 13.80
C PRO A 300 -0.95 -19.43 12.66
N ALA A 301 -0.54 -20.70 12.75
CA ALA A 301 0.35 -21.34 11.78
C ALA A 301 -0.25 -21.33 10.36
N TYR A 302 0.61 -21.40 9.34
CA TYR A 302 0.20 -21.44 7.94
C TYR A 302 -0.79 -22.57 7.65
N GLU A 303 -0.52 -23.77 8.16
CA GLU A 303 -1.36 -24.95 8.02
C GLU A 303 -2.76 -24.70 8.58
N THR A 304 -2.84 -24.05 9.74
CA THR A 304 -4.11 -23.67 10.40
C THR A 304 -4.88 -22.64 9.59
N VAL A 305 -4.25 -21.53 9.17
CA VAL A 305 -4.97 -20.47 8.42
C VAL A 305 -5.33 -20.90 7.00
N LYS A 306 -4.66 -21.92 6.45
CA LYS A 306 -5.01 -22.55 5.19
C LYS A 306 -6.28 -23.39 5.29
N SER A 307 -6.50 -24.07 6.42
CA SER A 307 -7.66 -24.95 6.63
C SER A 307 -8.84 -24.27 7.34
N ASP A 308 -8.59 -23.23 8.14
CA ASP A 308 -9.61 -22.55 8.95
C ASP A 308 -9.74 -21.06 8.56
N PRO A 309 -10.80 -20.70 7.82
CA PRO A 309 -11.14 -19.32 7.48
C PRO A 309 -11.23 -18.36 8.67
N VAL A 310 -11.73 -18.82 9.83
CA VAL A 310 -11.88 -17.99 11.03
C VAL A 310 -10.50 -17.64 11.60
N GLN A 311 -9.58 -18.62 11.62
CA GLN A 311 -8.20 -18.40 12.05
C GLN A 311 -7.45 -17.48 11.08
N TYR A 312 -7.74 -17.56 9.78
CA TYR A 312 -7.20 -16.60 8.81
C TYR A 312 -7.63 -15.16 9.13
N ALA A 313 -8.92 -14.94 9.43
CA ALA A 313 -9.42 -13.61 9.79
C ALA A 313 -8.82 -13.10 11.11
N HIS A 314 -8.64 -13.98 12.10
CA HIS A 314 -7.96 -13.65 13.35
C HIS A 314 -6.50 -13.27 13.12
N ALA A 315 -5.75 -14.05 12.35
CA ALA A 315 -4.37 -13.74 11.98
C ALA A 315 -4.25 -12.37 11.29
N ALA A 316 -5.15 -12.07 10.35
CA ALA A 316 -5.21 -10.77 9.68
C ALA A 316 -5.48 -9.64 10.69
N ARG A 317 -6.43 -9.81 11.62
CA ARG A 317 -6.70 -8.81 12.65
C ARG A 317 -5.46 -8.52 13.51
N VAL A 318 -4.78 -9.56 14.00
CA VAL A 318 -3.60 -9.42 14.87
C VAL A 318 -2.49 -8.67 14.14
N LEU A 319 -2.21 -9.05 12.89
CA LEU A 319 -1.24 -8.37 12.02
C LEU A 319 -1.54 -6.86 11.93
N HIS A 320 -2.78 -6.47 11.61
CA HIS A 320 -3.11 -5.05 11.39
C HIS A 320 -3.04 -4.19 12.65
N LEU A 321 -3.12 -4.80 13.85
CA LEU A 321 -2.92 -4.11 15.12
C LEU A 321 -1.45 -3.81 15.43
N GLU A 322 -0.50 -4.48 14.77
CA GLU A 322 0.95 -4.28 14.92
C GLU A 322 1.53 -3.44 13.77
N THR A 323 0.75 -2.49 13.24
CA THR A 323 1.18 -1.58 12.15
C THR A 323 1.76 -0.25 12.64
N ASN A 324 1.60 0.09 13.92
CA ASN A 324 2.12 1.34 14.49
C ASN A 324 3.58 1.17 14.96
N PRO A 325 4.56 1.86 14.38
CA PRO A 325 5.96 1.71 14.78
C PRO A 325 6.23 2.00 16.27
N GLY A 326 5.45 2.88 16.92
CA GLY A 326 5.63 3.21 18.34
C GLY A 326 5.22 2.11 19.33
N ASN A 327 4.30 1.21 18.94
CA ASN A 327 3.82 0.14 19.82
C ASN A 327 3.78 -1.27 19.24
N ALA A 328 4.13 -1.43 17.97
CA ALA A 328 4.17 -2.71 17.31
C ALA A 328 5.19 -3.64 17.97
N LYS A 329 4.77 -4.88 18.21
CA LYS A 329 5.66 -5.98 18.59
C LYS A 329 6.11 -6.76 17.35
N PRO A 330 7.26 -7.46 17.42
CA PRO A 330 7.60 -8.46 16.43
C PRO A 330 6.48 -9.51 16.31
N LEU A 331 6.31 -10.08 15.12
CA LEU A 331 5.38 -11.17 14.85
C LEU A 331 6.15 -12.42 14.44
N ILE A 332 5.63 -13.60 14.77
CA ILE A 332 6.15 -14.88 14.32
C ILE A 332 5.02 -15.77 13.81
N GLN A 333 5.24 -16.49 12.72
CA GLN A 333 4.30 -17.46 12.19
C GLN A 333 5.02 -18.75 11.79
N ALA A 334 4.48 -19.88 12.24
CA ALA A 334 4.99 -21.20 11.84
C ALA A 334 4.55 -21.56 10.41
N HIS A 335 5.46 -22.14 9.64
CA HIS A 335 5.27 -22.71 8.30
C HIS A 335 5.99 -24.06 8.26
N GLY A 336 5.31 -25.13 8.65
CA GLY A 336 5.92 -26.44 8.85
C GLY A 336 6.95 -26.45 9.99
N ASP A 337 8.18 -26.85 9.68
CA ASP A 337 9.31 -26.95 10.63
C ASP A 337 10.09 -25.63 10.79
N ARG A 338 9.62 -24.55 10.17
CA ARG A 338 10.28 -23.24 10.15
C ARG A 338 9.34 -22.15 10.64
N GLU A 339 9.95 -21.10 11.16
CA GLU A 339 9.28 -19.91 11.65
C GLU A 339 9.62 -18.72 10.75
N VAL A 340 8.62 -17.96 10.34
CA VAL A 340 8.79 -16.66 9.67
C VAL A 340 8.67 -15.58 10.73
N TRP A 341 9.75 -14.84 10.94
CA TRP A 341 9.83 -13.74 11.89
C TRP A 341 9.68 -12.40 11.16
N LEU A 342 8.90 -11.50 11.74
CA LEU A 342 8.71 -10.14 11.26
C LEU A 342 9.11 -9.18 12.38
N ASN A 343 10.13 -8.38 12.12
CA ASN A 343 10.45 -7.27 12.99
C ASN A 343 9.37 -6.18 12.91
N PRO A 344 9.26 -5.31 13.93
CA PRO A 344 8.31 -4.22 13.91
C PRO A 344 8.47 -3.30 12.68
N PRO A 345 7.42 -2.59 12.24
CA PRO A 345 7.50 -1.66 11.12
C PRO A 345 8.62 -0.61 11.27
N PRO A 346 9.17 -0.11 10.14
CA PRO A 346 10.23 0.88 10.17
C PRO A 346 9.76 2.16 10.86
N ILE A 347 10.69 2.86 11.52
CA ILE A 347 10.43 4.22 12.00
C ILE A 347 10.42 5.14 10.77
N PRO A 348 9.37 5.98 10.60
CA PRO A 348 9.28 6.93 9.49
C PRO A 348 10.54 7.82 9.35
N LEU A 349 10.82 8.27 8.14
CA LEU A 349 11.86 9.28 7.91
C LEU A 349 11.43 10.62 8.52
N SER A 350 12.39 11.38 9.05
CA SER A 350 12.15 12.78 9.38
C SER A 350 11.92 13.60 8.10
N THR A 351 11.41 14.82 8.25
CA THR A 351 11.27 15.77 7.12
C THR A 351 12.61 15.96 6.40
N ASP A 352 13.69 16.22 7.16
CA ASP A 352 15.02 16.48 6.59
C ASP A 352 15.58 15.26 5.85
N GLU A 353 15.37 14.06 6.39
CA GLU A 353 15.79 12.83 5.72
C GLU A 353 14.97 12.56 4.46
N LEU A 354 13.67 12.83 4.49
CA LEU A 354 12.80 12.67 3.33
C LEU A 354 13.16 13.67 2.23
N ASP A 355 13.40 14.93 2.60
CA ASP A 355 13.86 15.96 1.66
C ASP A 355 15.18 15.55 1.01
N ALA A 356 16.15 15.11 1.80
CA ALA A 356 17.43 14.63 1.29
C ALA A 356 17.27 13.44 0.31
N VAL A 357 16.34 12.51 0.55
CA VAL A 357 16.05 11.40 -0.39
C VAL A 357 15.45 11.91 -1.72
N PHE A 358 14.56 12.89 -1.67
CA PHE A 358 13.91 13.45 -2.87
C PHE A 358 14.81 14.44 -3.63
N GLU A 359 15.83 15.00 -2.98
CA GLU A 359 16.80 15.92 -3.56
C GLU A 359 18.08 15.25 -4.09
N LEU A 360 18.17 13.91 -4.03
CA LEU A 360 19.23 13.14 -4.68
C LEU A 360 19.30 13.45 -6.19
N PRO A 361 20.46 13.21 -6.86
CA PRO A 361 20.71 13.68 -8.22
C PRO A 361 19.98 12.85 -9.30
N TYR A 362 18.65 12.83 -9.27
CA TYR A 362 17.80 12.19 -10.27
C TYR A 362 17.86 12.90 -11.61
N GLN A 363 17.90 12.13 -12.71
CA GLN A 363 17.81 12.64 -14.07
C GLN A 363 16.39 13.05 -14.47
N ARG A 364 15.37 12.52 -13.76
CA ARG A 364 13.94 12.65 -14.06
C ARG A 364 13.57 12.23 -15.49
N LYS A 365 14.32 11.26 -16.02
CA LYS A 365 14.18 10.73 -17.39
C LYS A 365 14.34 9.20 -17.39
N PRO A 366 13.74 8.50 -18.37
CA PRO A 366 14.10 7.13 -18.68
C PRO A 366 15.59 7.00 -18.99
N HIS A 367 16.14 5.83 -18.68
CA HIS A 367 17.52 5.51 -19.03
C HIS A 367 17.77 5.64 -20.56
N PRO A 368 18.92 6.17 -21.01
CA PRO A 368 19.18 6.41 -22.43
C PRO A 368 19.11 5.17 -23.33
N HIS A 369 19.33 3.98 -22.76
CA HIS A 369 19.19 2.69 -23.46
C HIS A 369 17.84 2.51 -24.18
N TYR A 370 16.76 3.12 -23.68
CA TYR A 370 15.43 3.00 -24.30
C TYR A 370 15.23 3.90 -25.53
N GLY A 371 16.16 4.82 -25.83
CA GLY A 371 16.05 5.73 -26.97
C GLY A 371 14.74 6.54 -26.95
N ASN A 372 13.91 6.37 -27.99
CA ASN A 372 12.63 7.07 -28.15
C ASN A 372 11.42 6.25 -27.66
N ALA A 373 11.64 5.10 -27.01
CA ALA A 373 10.54 4.24 -26.56
C ALA A 373 9.64 4.99 -25.56
N LYS A 374 8.33 4.82 -25.72
CA LYS A 374 7.36 5.50 -24.86
C LYS A 374 7.09 4.66 -23.62
N ILE A 375 7.34 5.21 -22.43
CA ILE A 375 7.00 4.57 -21.15
C ILE A 375 5.80 5.28 -20.53
N PRO A 376 4.57 4.74 -20.62
CA PRO A 376 3.37 5.46 -20.22
C PRO A 376 3.33 5.87 -18.74
N ALA A 377 3.91 5.06 -17.85
CA ALA A 377 4.03 5.40 -16.44
C ALA A 377 4.86 6.67 -16.23
N TYR A 378 5.98 6.82 -16.97
CA TYR A 378 6.80 8.03 -16.94
C TYR A 378 6.05 9.25 -17.47
N ASP A 379 5.38 9.13 -18.62
CA ASP A 379 4.64 10.24 -19.22
C ASP A 379 3.56 10.80 -18.29
N MET A 380 2.93 9.94 -17.49
CA MET A 380 1.93 10.32 -16.52
C MET A 380 2.51 11.12 -15.33
N ILE A 381 3.73 10.78 -14.89
CA ILE A 381 4.31 11.27 -13.62
C ILE A 381 5.40 12.33 -13.81
N ARG A 382 5.96 12.51 -15.01
CA ARG A 382 7.14 13.36 -15.23
C ARG A 382 6.96 14.83 -14.77
N PHE A 383 5.72 15.31 -14.75
CA PHE A 383 5.35 16.65 -14.28
C PHE A 383 4.62 16.65 -12.92
N SER A 384 4.75 15.56 -12.17
CA SER A 384 4.17 15.40 -10.83
C SER A 384 5.27 15.50 -9.76
N VAL A 385 4.90 16.06 -8.62
CA VAL A 385 5.74 16.16 -7.43
C VAL A 385 5.02 15.51 -6.25
N ASN A 386 5.71 14.59 -5.58
CA ASN A 386 5.20 13.92 -4.38
C ASN A 386 5.56 14.74 -3.13
N ILE A 387 4.58 15.14 -2.34
CA ILE A 387 4.75 15.98 -1.15
C ILE A 387 4.80 15.18 0.17
N MET A 388 4.34 13.94 0.19
CA MET A 388 4.29 13.11 1.40
C MET A 388 4.12 11.61 1.15
N ARG A 389 4.43 10.80 2.16
CA ARG A 389 4.17 9.35 2.18
C ARG A 389 3.33 8.95 3.39
N GLY A 390 2.66 7.81 3.29
CA GLY A 390 1.83 7.22 4.34
C GLY A 390 0.36 7.63 4.26
N CYS A 391 -0.49 6.88 4.96
CA CYS A 391 -1.92 7.17 5.05
C CYS A 391 -2.53 6.63 6.35
N PHE A 392 -3.11 7.51 7.17
CA PHE A 392 -3.88 7.13 8.36
C PHE A 392 -5.36 6.79 8.07
N GLY A 393 -5.73 6.78 6.78
CA GLY A 393 -7.10 6.57 6.33
C GLY A 393 -7.67 5.22 6.71
N GLY A 394 -6.85 4.17 6.70
CA GLY A 394 -7.20 2.82 7.14
C GLY A 394 -8.30 2.13 6.33
N CYS A 395 -8.47 2.50 5.05
CA CYS A 395 -9.48 1.87 4.19
C CYS A 395 -9.15 0.39 4.02
N SER A 396 -10.10 -0.51 4.30
CA SER A 396 -9.81 -1.94 4.44
C SER A 396 -9.36 -2.64 3.17
N PHE A 397 -9.64 -2.06 2.00
CA PHE A 397 -9.25 -2.54 0.67
C PHE A 397 -7.94 -1.92 0.15
N CYS A 398 -7.40 -0.94 0.87
CA CYS A 398 -6.17 -0.25 0.53
C CYS A 398 -4.99 -0.90 1.26
N SER A 399 -3.82 -0.92 0.63
CA SER A 399 -2.60 -1.47 1.21
C SER A 399 -1.57 -0.42 1.64
N ILE A 400 -1.86 0.89 1.49
CA ILE A 400 -0.90 1.99 1.75
C ILE A 400 -0.35 1.89 3.19
N THR A 401 -1.22 1.64 4.16
CA THR A 401 -0.79 1.51 5.56
C THR A 401 0.23 0.37 5.77
N GLU A 402 0.10 -0.73 5.01
CA GLU A 402 0.93 -1.92 5.14
C GLU A 402 2.29 -1.83 4.44
N HIS A 403 2.49 -0.88 3.50
CA HIS A 403 3.75 -0.72 2.76
C HIS A 403 4.37 0.70 2.79
N GLU A 404 3.62 1.77 3.09
CA GLU A 404 4.19 3.09 3.36
C GLU A 404 4.08 3.50 4.84
N GLY A 405 3.16 2.87 5.58
CA GLY A 405 2.90 3.16 6.98
C GLY A 405 1.68 4.06 7.20
N ARG A 406 1.25 4.14 8.47
CA ARG A 406 0.08 4.93 8.90
C ARG A 406 0.39 6.37 9.29
N ILE A 407 1.66 6.69 9.57
CA ILE A 407 2.11 8.02 10.00
C ILE A 407 2.48 8.81 8.75
N ILE A 408 2.05 10.06 8.67
CA ILE A 408 2.34 10.92 7.51
C ILE A 408 3.77 11.42 7.60
N GLN A 409 4.56 11.12 6.57
CA GLN A 409 5.90 11.66 6.36
C GLN A 409 5.79 12.81 5.37
N SER A 410 5.94 14.04 5.84
CA SER A 410 5.79 15.24 5.01
C SER A 410 7.16 15.77 4.61
N ARG A 411 7.30 16.14 3.34
CA ARG A 411 8.44 16.94 2.90
C ARG A 411 8.33 18.37 3.38
N SER A 412 9.45 19.07 3.49
CA SER A 412 9.42 20.50 3.80
C SER A 412 8.78 21.27 2.65
N HIS A 413 8.28 22.46 2.98
CA HIS A 413 7.72 23.37 2.01
C HIS A 413 8.78 23.72 0.94
N ASP A 414 9.98 24.07 1.39
CA ASP A 414 11.05 24.55 0.51
C ASP A 414 11.60 23.44 -0.39
N SER A 415 11.69 22.19 0.10
CA SER A 415 12.10 21.05 -0.73
C SER A 415 11.12 20.81 -1.87
N ILE A 416 9.81 20.94 -1.61
CA ILE A 416 8.77 20.79 -2.63
C ILE A 416 8.89 21.88 -3.69
N VAL A 417 9.06 23.15 -3.27
CA VAL A 417 9.24 24.27 -4.19
C VAL A 417 10.49 24.08 -5.05
N ARG A 418 11.63 23.71 -4.44
CA ARG A 418 12.89 23.41 -5.17
C ARG A 418 12.73 22.26 -6.16
N GLU A 419 11.96 21.22 -5.82
CA GLU A 419 11.71 20.14 -6.78
C GLU A 419 10.85 20.61 -7.95
N VAL A 420 9.87 21.49 -7.73
CA VAL A 420 9.08 22.08 -8.82
C VAL A 420 9.96 22.91 -9.75
N GLU A 421 10.88 23.71 -9.20
CA GLU A 421 11.87 24.47 -9.98
C GLU A 421 12.80 23.53 -10.76
N SER A 422 13.37 22.52 -10.10
CA SER A 422 14.23 21.50 -10.73
C SER A 422 13.50 20.75 -11.84
N MET A 423 12.22 20.40 -11.62
CA MET A 423 11.37 19.77 -12.62
C MET A 423 11.13 20.68 -13.82
N ARG A 424 10.80 21.96 -13.59
CA ARG A 424 10.63 22.99 -14.63
C ARG A 424 11.89 23.12 -15.48
N ASP A 425 13.06 23.13 -14.85
CA ASP A 425 14.33 23.43 -15.52
C ASP A 425 14.95 22.21 -16.23
N LYS A 426 14.76 21.00 -15.67
CA LYS A 426 15.45 19.79 -16.15
C LYS A 426 14.57 18.84 -16.96
N THR A 427 13.23 18.91 -16.81
CA THR A 427 12.32 17.93 -17.42
C THR A 427 11.88 18.38 -18.82
N PRO A 428 12.20 17.64 -19.89
CA PRO A 428 11.86 18.04 -21.24
C PRO A 428 10.36 18.18 -21.47
N GLY A 429 9.97 19.21 -22.22
CA GLY A 429 8.58 19.44 -22.61
C GLY A 429 7.67 19.97 -21.49
N PHE A 430 8.23 20.53 -20.42
CA PHE A 430 7.44 21.22 -19.39
C PHE A 430 6.75 22.45 -19.99
N THR A 431 5.42 22.51 -19.89
CA THR A 431 4.61 23.56 -20.51
C THR A 431 4.20 24.68 -19.55
N GLY A 432 4.70 24.63 -18.31
CA GLY A 432 4.23 25.44 -17.19
C GLY A 432 3.07 24.80 -16.42
N VAL A 433 2.73 23.54 -16.68
CA VAL A 433 1.64 22.83 -15.97
C VAL A 433 2.23 21.71 -15.11
N VAL A 434 2.11 21.86 -13.79
CA VAL A 434 2.34 20.76 -12.84
C VAL A 434 1.13 19.83 -12.90
N SER A 435 1.34 18.57 -13.29
CA SER A 435 0.26 17.62 -13.53
C SER A 435 -0.38 17.10 -12.24
N ASP A 436 0.39 17.05 -11.15
CA ASP A 436 -0.09 16.72 -9.82
C ASP A 436 0.90 17.21 -8.74
N LEU A 437 0.37 17.77 -7.66
CA LEU A 437 1.12 18.11 -6.45
C LEU A 437 0.47 17.38 -5.27
N GLY A 438 0.92 16.16 -5.01
CA GLY A 438 0.14 15.22 -4.21
C GLY A 438 0.95 14.08 -3.62
N GLY A 439 0.30 12.96 -3.37
CA GLY A 439 0.85 11.80 -2.70
C GLY A 439 -0.23 10.73 -2.61
N PRO A 440 -0.12 9.74 -1.71
CA PRO A 440 -1.15 8.72 -1.54
C PRO A 440 -2.54 9.31 -1.25
N THR A 441 -2.59 10.48 -0.61
CA THR A 441 -3.79 11.32 -0.49
C THR A 441 -3.39 12.80 -0.50
N ALA A 442 -3.84 13.58 -1.48
CA ALA A 442 -3.36 14.95 -1.70
C ALA A 442 -3.47 15.88 -0.46
N ASN A 443 -4.52 15.72 0.34
CA ASN A 443 -4.85 16.64 1.43
C ASN A 443 -4.45 16.17 2.84
N MET A 444 -3.49 15.24 2.97
CA MET A 444 -2.97 14.82 4.27
C MET A 444 -1.59 15.41 4.62
N TRP A 445 -0.99 16.22 3.75
CA TRP A 445 0.32 16.84 4.01
C TRP A 445 0.30 17.63 5.34
N ARG A 446 1.29 17.36 6.20
CA ARG A 446 1.45 17.86 7.58
C ARG A 446 0.36 17.46 8.60
N LEU A 447 -0.65 16.69 8.21
CA LEU A 447 -1.66 16.23 9.16
C LEU A 447 -1.12 15.06 9.99
N ASN A 448 -0.98 15.25 11.30
CA ASN A 448 -0.51 14.23 12.23
C ASN A 448 -1.33 14.22 13.52
N CYS A 449 -1.05 13.27 14.42
CA CYS A 449 -1.64 13.32 15.75
C CYS A 449 -1.16 14.56 16.51
N LYS A 450 -2.06 15.23 17.23
CA LYS A 450 -1.76 16.40 18.08
C LYS A 450 -0.76 16.09 19.20
N SER A 451 -0.57 14.81 19.56
CA SER A 451 0.35 14.38 20.61
C SER A 451 1.12 13.13 20.18
N LYS A 452 2.45 13.23 20.21
CA LYS A 452 3.36 12.12 19.91
C LYS A 452 3.15 10.94 20.87
N THR A 453 2.95 11.20 22.17
CA THR A 453 2.69 10.15 23.16
C THR A 453 1.41 9.38 22.86
N ILE A 454 0.35 10.06 22.40
CA ILE A 454 -0.90 9.39 22.00
C ILE A 454 -0.66 8.58 20.73
N GLU A 455 0.03 9.15 19.75
CA GLU A 455 0.35 8.48 18.49
C GLU A 455 1.12 7.18 18.71
N GLU A 456 2.19 7.21 19.50
CA GLU A 456 3.06 6.07 19.77
C GLU A 456 2.31 4.92 20.47
N ASN A 457 1.27 5.21 21.25
CA ASN A 457 0.47 4.22 21.97
C ASN A 457 -0.84 3.83 21.26
N CYS A 458 -1.17 4.46 20.13
CA CYS A 458 -2.43 4.26 19.42
C CYS A 458 -2.49 2.93 18.67
N ARG A 459 -3.58 2.16 18.86
CA ARG A 459 -3.88 0.91 18.14
C ARG A 459 -5.13 0.98 17.23
N ARG A 460 -5.71 2.17 17.03
CA ARG A 460 -6.82 2.36 16.08
C ARG A 460 -6.37 2.05 14.67
N LEU A 461 -7.20 1.37 13.88
CA LEU A 461 -6.93 1.07 12.47
C LEU A 461 -7.12 2.28 11.53
N SER A 462 -7.92 3.27 11.95
CA SER A 462 -8.17 4.50 11.19
C SER A 462 -8.32 5.70 12.12
N CYS A 463 -7.81 6.84 11.68
CA CYS A 463 -7.97 8.13 12.35
C CYS A 463 -9.24 8.88 11.89
N VAL A 464 -9.95 8.37 10.87
CA VAL A 464 -11.04 9.07 10.17
C VAL A 464 -12.30 8.21 10.03
N TYR A 465 -12.32 7.04 10.69
CA TYR A 465 -13.47 6.15 10.77
C TYR A 465 -13.65 5.63 12.21
N PRO A 466 -14.89 5.48 12.73
CA PRO A 466 -16.19 5.83 12.13
C PRO A 466 -16.45 7.35 12.01
N GLY A 467 -15.59 8.16 12.61
CA GLY A 467 -15.52 9.59 12.41
C GLY A 467 -14.09 10.07 12.65
N ILE A 468 -13.86 11.36 12.44
CA ILE A 468 -12.55 12.00 12.62
C ILE A 468 -12.15 11.92 14.10
N CYS A 469 -10.94 11.43 14.35
CA CYS A 469 -10.38 11.33 15.69
C CYS A 469 -10.16 12.73 16.27
N LYS A 470 -10.63 12.99 17.49
CA LYS A 470 -10.42 14.27 18.21
C LYS A 470 -8.95 14.66 18.39
N ASN A 471 -8.05 13.66 18.40
CA ASN A 471 -6.61 13.83 18.56
C ASN A 471 -5.88 13.99 17.21
N LEU A 472 -6.57 13.97 16.08
CA LEU A 472 -5.99 14.23 14.76
C LEU A 472 -6.01 15.74 14.51
N ASP A 473 -4.89 16.29 14.05
CA ASP A 473 -4.88 17.63 13.46
C ASP A 473 -5.46 17.56 12.04
N THR A 474 -6.41 18.45 11.74
CA THR A 474 -7.11 18.53 10.46
C THR A 474 -6.88 19.89 9.78
N ASN A 475 -5.96 20.69 10.27
CA ASN A 475 -5.64 21.99 9.69
C ASN A 475 -4.96 21.85 8.31
N GLN A 476 -5.71 22.15 7.24
CA GLN A 476 -5.22 22.10 5.86
C GLN A 476 -4.69 23.46 5.35
N LEU A 477 -4.67 24.51 6.17
CA LEU A 477 -4.20 25.84 5.74
C LEU A 477 -2.73 25.85 5.28
N PRO A 478 -1.78 25.13 5.92
CA PRO A 478 -0.41 25.07 5.40
C PRO A 478 -0.33 24.52 3.97
N LEU A 479 -1.21 23.59 3.61
CA LEU A 479 -1.28 23.04 2.25
C LEU A 479 -1.81 24.08 1.25
N VAL A 480 -2.74 24.94 1.67
CA VAL A 480 -3.22 26.07 0.87
C VAL A 480 -2.08 27.04 0.58
N ASP A 481 -1.24 27.34 1.57
CA ASP A 481 -0.08 28.21 1.40
C ASP A 481 0.92 27.59 0.41
N LEU A 482 1.24 26.30 0.57
CA LEU A 482 2.08 25.56 -0.39
C LEU A 482 1.54 25.65 -1.83
N TYR A 483 0.23 25.48 -2.01
CA TYR A 483 -0.38 25.57 -3.34
C TYR A 483 -0.25 26.95 -3.97
N ARG A 484 -0.34 28.01 -3.16
CA ARG A 484 -0.17 29.39 -3.61
C ARG A 484 1.28 29.69 -3.97
N ASP A 485 2.21 29.23 -3.15
CA ASP A 485 3.64 29.44 -3.37
C ASP A 485 4.14 28.67 -4.59
N VAL A 486 3.73 27.40 -4.77
CA VAL A 486 4.07 26.66 -5.99
C VAL A 486 3.48 27.30 -7.25
N ARG A 487 2.31 27.95 -7.14
CA ARG A 487 1.71 28.69 -8.26
C ARG A 487 2.42 30.01 -8.56
N SER A 488 3.11 30.61 -7.59
CA SER A 488 3.87 31.85 -7.78
C SER A 488 5.28 31.63 -8.34
N VAL A 489 5.76 30.37 -8.37
CA VAL A 489 7.04 30.00 -8.99
C VAL A 489 7.07 30.44 -10.46
N GLU A 490 8.13 31.15 -10.84
CA GLU A 490 8.31 31.64 -12.21
C GLU A 490 8.29 30.48 -13.23
N GLY A 491 7.58 30.67 -14.34
CA GLY A 491 7.40 29.64 -15.36
C GLY A 491 6.31 28.60 -15.04
N VAL A 492 5.79 28.54 -13.81
CA VAL A 492 4.59 27.77 -13.47
C VAL A 492 3.34 28.59 -13.81
N LYS A 493 2.52 28.06 -14.71
CA LYS A 493 1.25 28.65 -15.16
C LYS A 493 0.05 28.03 -14.46
N LYS A 494 0.12 26.75 -14.11
CA LYS A 494 -0.97 26.02 -13.48
C LYS A 494 -0.45 24.85 -12.64
N VAL A 495 -1.07 24.64 -11.49
CA VAL A 495 -0.86 23.46 -10.64
C VAL A 495 -2.15 22.68 -10.59
N LEU A 496 -2.14 21.43 -11.04
CA LEU A 496 -3.30 20.54 -10.95
C LEU A 496 -3.17 19.62 -9.72
N ILE A 497 -4.30 19.23 -9.15
CA ILE A 497 -4.39 18.15 -8.17
C ILE A 497 -5.18 17.00 -8.81
N ALA A 498 -4.47 15.96 -9.22
CA ALA A 498 -4.99 14.75 -9.82
C ALA A 498 -4.99 13.55 -8.86
N SER A 499 -4.22 13.64 -7.77
CA SER A 499 -4.23 12.69 -6.67
C SER A 499 -5.58 12.63 -5.96
N GLY A 500 -5.94 11.44 -5.45
CA GLY A 500 -7.14 11.26 -4.65
C GLY A 500 -7.07 12.07 -3.35
N LEU A 501 -8.22 12.57 -2.88
CA LEU A 501 -8.31 13.34 -1.63
C LEU A 501 -9.40 12.77 -0.71
N ARG A 502 -9.26 13.06 0.59
CA ARG A 502 -10.24 12.73 1.61
C ARG A 502 -11.22 13.87 1.79
N TYR A 503 -12.39 13.71 1.19
CA TYR A 503 -13.45 14.72 1.22
C TYR A 503 -14.01 14.96 2.62
N ASP A 504 -13.95 13.96 3.49
CA ASP A 504 -14.28 14.07 4.91
C ASP A 504 -13.32 14.97 5.68
N LEU A 505 -12.05 15.04 5.30
CA LEU A 505 -11.10 16.04 5.81
C LEU A 505 -11.31 17.39 5.11
N ALA A 506 -11.52 17.39 3.79
CA ALA A 506 -11.65 18.63 3.02
C ALA A 506 -12.81 19.51 3.52
N VAL A 507 -13.95 18.93 3.90
CA VAL A 507 -15.09 19.68 4.45
C VAL A 507 -14.79 20.37 5.79
N GLN A 508 -13.74 19.98 6.52
CA GLN A 508 -13.32 20.64 7.77
C GLN A 508 -12.59 21.97 7.51
N THR A 509 -12.18 22.25 6.26
CA THR A 509 -11.47 23.47 5.89
C THR A 509 -12.06 24.02 4.59
N PRO A 510 -13.15 24.80 4.63
CA PRO A 510 -13.79 25.36 3.44
C PRO A 510 -12.82 26.16 2.55
N GLU A 511 -11.83 26.82 3.13
CA GLU A 511 -10.76 27.54 2.44
C GLU A 511 -9.93 26.63 1.52
N TYR A 512 -9.63 25.40 1.97
CA TYR A 512 -8.96 24.41 1.16
C TYR A 512 -9.81 24.02 -0.05
N VAL A 513 -11.11 23.80 0.13
CA VAL A 513 -12.02 23.50 -0.98
C VAL A 513 -12.10 24.67 -1.96
N LYS A 514 -12.16 25.91 -1.44
CA LYS A 514 -12.15 27.12 -2.26
C LYS A 514 -10.88 27.21 -3.11
N GLU A 515 -9.70 27.04 -2.50
CA GLU A 515 -8.42 27.08 -3.22
C GLU A 515 -8.36 25.99 -4.31
N LEU A 516 -8.65 24.74 -3.93
CA LEU A 516 -8.65 23.58 -4.81
C LEU A 516 -9.51 23.80 -6.06
N VAL A 517 -10.77 24.19 -5.86
CA VAL A 517 -11.75 24.36 -6.95
C VAL A 517 -11.43 25.56 -7.82
N THR A 518 -11.03 26.67 -7.19
CA THR A 518 -10.74 27.93 -7.89
C THR A 518 -9.50 27.80 -8.77
N HIS A 519 -8.47 27.07 -8.34
CA HIS A 519 -7.17 27.10 -9.04
C HIS A 519 -6.71 25.75 -9.60
N HIS A 520 -7.03 24.65 -8.93
CA HIS A 520 -6.31 23.39 -9.16
C HIS A 520 -7.12 22.28 -9.84
N VAL A 521 -8.44 22.45 -9.98
CA VAL A 521 -9.29 21.50 -10.72
C VAL A 521 -9.29 21.84 -12.22
N GLY A 522 -8.81 20.90 -13.03
CA GLY A 522 -8.72 21.02 -14.50
C GLY A 522 -10.04 20.88 -15.27
N GLY A 523 -11.16 20.72 -14.57
CA GLY A 523 -12.49 20.49 -15.12
C GLY A 523 -13.21 19.35 -14.39
N TYR A 524 -12.50 18.25 -14.18
CA TYR A 524 -13.00 17.10 -13.44
C TYR A 524 -12.19 16.90 -12.17
N LEU A 525 -12.88 16.72 -11.04
CA LEU A 525 -12.26 16.30 -9.79
C LEU A 525 -12.68 14.87 -9.49
N LYS A 526 -11.68 14.00 -9.40
CA LYS A 526 -11.84 12.59 -9.05
C LYS A 526 -12.03 12.46 -7.55
N ILE A 527 -13.13 11.87 -7.12
CA ILE A 527 -13.45 11.68 -5.70
C ILE A 527 -13.95 10.26 -5.47
N ALA A 528 -13.59 9.65 -4.35
CA ALA A 528 -13.83 8.23 -4.13
C ALA A 528 -14.74 7.99 -2.91
N PRO A 529 -16.08 8.15 -3.07
CA PRO A 529 -17.04 7.71 -2.06
C PRO A 529 -17.09 6.19 -1.93
N GLU A 530 -16.69 5.45 -2.96
CA GLU A 530 -16.61 3.99 -3.08
C GLU A 530 -17.95 3.24 -3.03
N HIS A 531 -18.91 3.70 -2.23
CA HIS A 531 -20.28 3.21 -2.19
C HIS A 531 -21.22 4.26 -1.58
N THR A 532 -22.53 4.04 -1.65
CA THR A 532 -23.57 4.87 -1.00
C THR A 532 -24.17 4.26 0.27
N GLU A 533 -23.94 2.96 0.51
CA GLU A 533 -24.72 2.18 1.49
C GLU A 533 -23.86 1.78 2.68
N ASP A 534 -24.42 1.83 3.89
CA ASP A 534 -23.68 1.58 5.14
C ASP A 534 -23.17 0.14 5.26
N GLY A 535 -23.89 -0.82 4.66
CA GLY A 535 -23.51 -2.23 4.59
C GLY A 535 -22.07 -2.40 4.13
N PRO A 536 -21.71 -2.04 2.89
CA PRO A 536 -20.34 -2.05 2.40
C PRO A 536 -19.45 -0.95 2.99
N LEU A 537 -19.92 0.29 3.18
CA LEU A 537 -19.08 1.39 3.68
C LEU A 537 -18.48 1.10 5.07
N SER A 538 -19.23 0.42 5.94
CA SER A 538 -18.75 -0.01 7.25
C SER A 538 -17.64 -1.06 7.20
N LYS A 539 -17.58 -1.85 6.12
CA LYS A 539 -16.52 -2.84 5.88
C LYS A 539 -15.34 -2.20 5.15
N MET A 540 -15.59 -1.16 4.36
CA MET A 540 -14.58 -0.33 3.69
C MET A 540 -13.85 0.64 4.64
N MET A 541 -14.43 0.93 5.81
CA MET A 541 -14.01 2.00 6.73
C MET A 541 -14.10 3.39 6.10
N LYS A 542 -15.21 3.64 5.40
CA LYS A 542 -15.52 4.91 4.75
C LYS A 542 -16.74 5.57 5.42
N PRO A 543 -16.81 6.91 5.46
CA PRO A 543 -17.98 7.62 5.96
C PRO A 543 -19.18 7.44 5.02
N GLY A 544 -20.38 7.66 5.54
CA GLY A 544 -21.63 7.62 4.76
C GLY A 544 -21.70 8.69 3.65
N VAL A 545 -22.67 8.54 2.75
CA VAL A 545 -22.85 9.42 1.58
C VAL A 545 -23.09 10.89 1.95
N GLY A 546 -23.64 11.19 3.14
CA GLY A 546 -23.89 12.56 3.57
C GLY A 546 -22.64 13.45 3.61
N THR A 547 -21.45 12.87 3.88
CA THR A 547 -20.19 13.63 3.84
C THR A 547 -19.78 13.98 2.39
N TYR A 548 -20.11 13.11 1.42
CA TYR A 548 -19.95 13.44 0.01
C TYR A 548 -20.88 14.57 -0.42
N ASP A 549 -22.14 14.57 0.03
CA ASP A 549 -23.09 15.64 -0.29
C ASP A 549 -22.66 17.00 0.29
N ALA A 550 -22.10 17.00 1.50
CA ALA A 550 -21.52 18.20 2.11
C ALA A 550 -20.35 18.75 1.28
N PHE A 551 -19.45 17.87 0.83
CA PHE A 551 -18.36 18.25 -0.06
C PHE A 551 -18.85 18.78 -1.40
N LYS A 552 -19.84 18.11 -2.01
CA LYS A 552 -20.46 18.54 -3.27
C LYS A 552 -21.06 19.93 -3.18
N LYS A 553 -21.75 20.25 -2.07
CA LYS A 553 -22.29 21.60 -1.83
C LYS A 553 -21.19 22.68 -1.84
N LEU A 554 -20.06 22.42 -1.18
CA LEU A 554 -18.92 23.34 -1.19
C LEU A 554 -18.28 23.43 -2.58
N PHE A 555 -18.11 22.29 -3.26
CA PHE A 555 -17.58 22.24 -4.63
C PHE A 555 -18.42 23.08 -5.59
N ASP A 556 -19.73 22.83 -5.65
CA ASP A 556 -20.65 23.55 -6.55
C ASP A 556 -20.68 25.05 -6.24
N LYS A 557 -20.67 25.42 -4.94
CA LYS A 557 -20.61 26.81 -4.49
C LYS A 557 -19.36 27.51 -5.03
N TYR A 558 -18.18 26.95 -4.77
CA TYR A 558 -16.92 27.59 -5.17
C TYR A 558 -16.65 27.50 -6.68
N SER A 559 -17.16 26.48 -7.38
CA SER A 559 -17.13 26.44 -8.85
C SER A 559 -17.94 27.58 -9.45
N LYS A 560 -19.13 27.85 -8.89
CA LYS A 560 -19.97 28.98 -9.31
C LYS A 560 -19.31 30.32 -9.00
N GLU A 561 -18.74 30.50 -7.81
CA GLU A 561 -18.00 31.72 -7.44
C GLU A 561 -16.78 31.95 -8.36
N ALA A 562 -16.08 30.88 -8.76
CA ALA A 562 -14.97 30.94 -9.69
C ALA A 562 -15.38 31.11 -11.16
N GLY A 563 -16.68 31.09 -11.48
CA GLY A 563 -17.19 31.16 -12.85
C GLY A 563 -16.81 29.96 -13.71
N LYS A 564 -16.61 28.78 -13.11
CA LYS A 564 -16.14 27.57 -13.80
C LYS A 564 -17.21 26.50 -13.88
N GLU A 565 -17.29 25.86 -15.04
CA GLU A 565 -18.03 24.62 -15.23
C GLU A 565 -17.12 23.43 -14.91
N GLN A 566 -17.32 22.81 -13.76
CA GLN A 566 -16.52 21.70 -13.26
C GLN A 566 -17.42 20.59 -12.71
N PHE A 567 -16.93 19.36 -12.71
CA PHE A 567 -17.71 18.18 -12.34
C PHE A 567 -16.95 17.23 -11.43
N LEU A 568 -17.67 16.63 -10.48
CA LEU A 568 -17.17 15.51 -9.70
C LEU A 568 -17.30 14.22 -10.50
N ILE A 569 -16.22 13.44 -10.56
CA ILE A 569 -16.23 12.06 -11.07
C ILE A 569 -16.10 11.12 -9.87
N PRO A 570 -17.21 10.51 -9.41
CA PRO A 570 -17.15 9.56 -8.30
C PRO A 570 -16.58 8.21 -8.75
N TYR A 571 -15.73 7.63 -7.91
CA TYR A 571 -15.26 6.25 -8.01
C TYR A 571 -16.06 5.34 -7.08
N PHE A 572 -16.55 4.23 -7.64
CA PHE A 572 -17.34 3.23 -6.95
C PHE A 572 -16.73 1.84 -7.14
N ILE A 573 -16.77 1.03 -6.08
CA ILE A 573 -16.23 -0.33 -6.06
C ILE A 573 -17.40 -1.32 -6.04
N ALA A 574 -17.55 -2.09 -7.11
CA ALA A 574 -18.51 -3.20 -7.14
C ALA A 574 -17.95 -4.43 -6.39
N ALA A 575 -18.83 -5.30 -5.87
CA ALA A 575 -18.48 -6.61 -5.34
C ALA A 575 -17.45 -6.61 -4.19
N HIS A 576 -17.40 -5.53 -3.40
CA HIS A 576 -16.64 -5.52 -2.15
C HIS A 576 -17.29 -6.47 -1.13
N PRO A 577 -16.52 -7.08 -0.20
CA PRO A 577 -17.10 -7.84 0.90
C PRO A 577 -18.11 -7.01 1.71
N GLY A 578 -19.26 -7.60 1.99
CA GLY A 578 -20.40 -6.93 2.64
C GLY A 578 -21.34 -6.19 1.68
N THR A 579 -21.09 -6.21 0.36
CA THR A 579 -22.00 -5.66 -0.65
C THR A 579 -23.03 -6.70 -1.11
N THR A 580 -24.32 -6.44 -0.91
CA THR A 580 -25.43 -7.26 -1.42
C THR A 580 -25.97 -6.74 -2.76
N ASP A 581 -26.89 -7.50 -3.38
CA ASP A 581 -27.56 -7.06 -4.61
C ASP A 581 -28.47 -5.87 -4.39
N LYS A 582 -29.06 -5.77 -3.20
CA LYS A 582 -29.85 -4.62 -2.78
C LYS A 582 -28.99 -3.37 -2.69
N ASP A 583 -27.77 -3.49 -2.14
CA ASP A 583 -26.85 -2.36 -2.03
C ASP A 583 -26.43 -1.86 -3.42
N MET A 584 -26.13 -2.77 -4.35
CA MET A 584 -25.79 -2.40 -5.73
C MET A 584 -26.96 -1.79 -6.49
N MET A 585 -28.18 -2.29 -6.27
CA MET A 585 -29.40 -1.71 -6.83
C MET A 585 -29.62 -0.27 -6.32
N HIS A 586 -29.45 -0.02 -5.02
CA HIS A 586 -29.56 1.32 -4.46
C HIS A 586 -28.48 2.27 -5.01
N LEU A 587 -27.24 1.80 -5.11
CA LEU A 587 -26.16 2.55 -5.74
C LEU A 587 -26.50 2.89 -7.21
N ALA A 588 -27.07 1.95 -7.97
CA ALA A 588 -27.51 2.20 -9.35
C ALA A 588 -28.62 3.25 -9.44
N LEU A 589 -29.58 3.23 -8.50
CA LEU A 589 -30.62 4.26 -8.39
C LEU A 589 -30.01 5.63 -8.06
N TRP A 590 -29.08 5.69 -7.12
CA TRP A 590 -28.37 6.91 -6.75
C TRP A 590 -27.60 7.49 -7.94
N LEU A 591 -26.87 6.64 -8.70
CA LEU A 591 -26.18 7.03 -9.93
C LEU A 591 -27.16 7.64 -10.94
N LYS A 592 -28.31 6.99 -11.16
CA LYS A 592 -29.32 7.46 -12.10
C LYS A 592 -29.95 8.79 -11.67
N GLN A 593 -30.28 8.94 -10.39
CA GLN A 593 -30.85 10.18 -9.83
C GLN A 593 -29.88 11.36 -9.96
N ASN A 594 -28.58 11.10 -9.80
CA ASN A 594 -27.53 12.12 -9.92
C ASN A 594 -26.98 12.28 -11.35
N GLY A 595 -27.58 11.60 -12.35
CA GLY A 595 -27.20 11.74 -13.76
C GLY A 595 -25.86 11.09 -14.14
N PHE A 596 -25.28 10.25 -13.27
CA PHE A 596 -24.02 9.56 -13.55
C PHE A 596 -24.21 8.36 -14.47
N ARG A 597 -23.29 8.21 -15.43
CA ARG A 597 -23.18 7.07 -16.35
C ARG A 597 -21.72 6.65 -16.43
N ALA A 598 -21.34 5.65 -15.64
CA ALA A 598 -19.96 5.19 -15.56
C ALA A 598 -19.65 4.15 -16.66
N ASP A 599 -18.70 4.43 -17.54
CA ASP A 599 -18.29 3.45 -18.56
C ASP A 599 -17.16 2.53 -18.06
N GLN A 600 -16.25 3.07 -17.26
CA GLN A 600 -15.19 2.31 -16.61
C GLN A 600 -15.59 1.98 -15.18
N VAL A 601 -15.82 0.70 -14.90
CA VAL A 601 -16.18 0.21 -13.56
C VAL A 601 -15.25 -0.92 -13.17
N GLN A 602 -14.75 -0.87 -11.94
CA GLN A 602 -13.88 -1.88 -11.39
C GLN A 602 -14.61 -2.64 -10.28
N ALA A 603 -14.48 -3.97 -10.30
CA ALA A 603 -14.87 -4.80 -9.18
C ALA A 603 -13.71 -4.88 -8.19
N PHE A 604 -14.05 -5.04 -6.92
CA PHE A 604 -13.09 -5.28 -5.84
C PHE A 604 -12.10 -6.37 -6.22
N TYR A 605 -10.82 -6.06 -6.03
CA TYR A 605 -9.71 -6.98 -6.17
C TYR A 605 -9.21 -7.37 -4.78
N PRO A 606 -9.15 -8.67 -4.46
CA PRO A 606 -8.61 -9.13 -3.17
C PRO A 606 -7.07 -9.04 -3.14
N SER A 607 -6.54 -7.83 -2.89
CA SER A 607 -5.10 -7.57 -2.69
C SER A 607 -4.54 -8.34 -1.49
N PRO A 608 -3.38 -9.00 -1.60
CA PRO A 608 -2.75 -9.66 -0.46
C PRO A 608 -2.61 -8.75 0.76
N MET A 609 -2.77 -9.33 1.96
CA MET A 609 -2.72 -8.68 3.27
C MET A 609 -3.73 -7.57 3.55
N ALA A 610 -4.58 -7.14 2.61
CA ALA A 610 -5.66 -6.19 2.91
C ALA A 610 -6.74 -6.81 3.81
N ASN A 611 -7.29 -6.04 4.75
CA ASN A 611 -8.40 -6.47 5.61
C ASN A 611 -9.63 -6.93 4.81
N ALA A 612 -9.97 -6.24 3.72
CA ALA A 612 -11.05 -6.63 2.82
C ALA A 612 -10.76 -7.98 2.15
N THR A 613 -9.51 -8.30 1.84
CA THR A 613 -9.14 -9.63 1.31
C THR A 613 -9.32 -10.72 2.34
N ALA A 614 -9.01 -10.43 3.61
CA ALA A 614 -9.34 -11.34 4.69
C ALA A 614 -10.85 -11.55 4.81
N MET A 615 -11.68 -10.51 4.69
CA MET A 615 -13.14 -10.68 4.61
C MET A 615 -13.55 -11.52 3.40
N TYR A 616 -12.95 -11.26 2.24
CA TYR A 616 -13.27 -11.95 0.99
C TYR A 616 -13.03 -13.45 1.12
N TYR A 617 -11.85 -13.86 1.61
CA TYR A 617 -11.52 -15.27 1.77
C TYR A 617 -12.34 -15.89 2.91
N SER A 618 -12.30 -15.27 4.09
CA SER A 618 -12.81 -15.89 5.33
C SER A 618 -14.32 -15.79 5.53
N GLU A 619 -14.97 -14.84 4.85
CA GLU A 619 -16.34 -14.43 5.14
C GLU A 619 -16.54 -13.98 6.59
N ARG A 620 -15.48 -13.48 7.25
CA ARG A 620 -15.49 -12.91 8.60
C ARG A 620 -14.97 -11.48 8.59
N ASN A 621 -15.39 -10.66 9.54
CA ASN A 621 -14.98 -9.27 9.65
C ASN A 621 -13.77 -9.11 10.62
N PRO A 622 -12.52 -8.96 10.14
CA PRO A 622 -11.34 -8.81 10.99
C PRO A 622 -11.22 -7.42 11.64
N LEU A 623 -12.08 -6.44 11.30
CA LEU A 623 -12.06 -5.11 11.90
C LEU A 623 -12.54 -5.12 13.37
N LYS A 624 -13.24 -6.19 13.76
CA LYS A 624 -13.70 -6.44 15.12
C LYS A 624 -13.08 -7.73 15.63
N LYS A 625 -13.27 -8.02 16.92
CA LYS A 625 -12.85 -9.30 17.50
C LYS A 625 -13.55 -10.44 16.74
N VAL A 626 -12.76 -11.41 16.28
CA VAL A 626 -13.22 -12.58 15.55
C VAL A 626 -13.42 -13.72 16.56
N GLY A 627 -14.45 -14.52 16.33
CA GLY A 627 -14.88 -15.70 17.07
C GLY A 627 -15.54 -16.68 16.10
N ARG A 628 -15.79 -17.92 16.53
CA ARG A 628 -16.48 -18.90 15.67
C ARG A 628 -17.90 -18.49 15.32
N ASP A 629 -18.56 -17.81 16.25
CA ASP A 629 -19.93 -17.30 16.11
C ASP A 629 -19.99 -15.86 15.57
N THR A 630 -18.86 -15.28 15.14
CA THR A 630 -18.85 -13.97 14.51
C THR A 630 -19.73 -13.96 13.26
N GLU A 631 -20.37 -12.83 12.99
CA GLU A 631 -21.22 -12.64 11.80
C GLU A 631 -20.51 -13.10 10.50
N LYS A 632 -21.28 -13.71 9.59
CA LYS A 632 -20.81 -14.00 8.24
C LYS A 632 -20.90 -12.74 7.38
N VAL A 633 -19.81 -12.41 6.71
CA VAL A 633 -19.73 -11.32 5.74
C VAL A 633 -20.01 -11.90 4.36
N PHE A 634 -21.16 -11.55 3.78
CA PHE A 634 -21.47 -11.92 2.40
C PHE A 634 -20.39 -11.39 1.44
N THR A 635 -19.94 -12.23 0.50
CA THR A 635 -18.93 -11.84 -0.48
C THR A 635 -19.30 -12.36 -1.86
N ALA A 636 -19.33 -11.46 -2.85
CA ALA A 636 -19.53 -11.80 -4.25
C ALA A 636 -18.26 -12.44 -4.86
N LYS A 637 -18.09 -13.76 -4.66
CA LYS A 637 -16.98 -14.55 -5.20
C LYS A 637 -17.20 -14.99 -6.66
N GLY A 638 -18.43 -15.45 -6.97
CA GLY A 638 -18.76 -16.01 -8.28
C GLY A 638 -18.78 -14.99 -9.42
N LEU A 639 -18.33 -15.39 -10.60
CA LEU A 639 -18.25 -14.52 -11.78
C LEU A 639 -19.62 -13.95 -12.18
N LYS A 640 -20.70 -14.74 -12.05
CA LYS A 640 -22.07 -14.29 -12.32
C LYS A 640 -22.47 -13.14 -11.39
N GLN A 641 -22.21 -13.28 -10.09
CA GLN A 641 -22.52 -12.26 -9.08
C GLN A 641 -21.72 -10.98 -9.29
N ARG A 642 -20.42 -11.11 -9.53
CA ARG A 642 -19.51 -9.98 -9.79
C ARG A 642 -19.91 -9.23 -11.07
N ARG A 643 -20.31 -9.95 -12.12
CA ARG A 643 -20.86 -9.36 -13.35
C ARG A 643 -22.17 -8.62 -13.09
N LEU A 644 -23.07 -9.18 -12.27
CA LEU A 644 -24.30 -8.50 -11.86
C LEU A 644 -24.02 -7.20 -11.12
N HIS A 645 -23.09 -7.20 -10.16
CA HIS A 645 -22.71 -5.97 -9.44
C HIS A 645 -22.15 -4.92 -10.39
N LYS A 646 -21.26 -5.30 -11.32
CA LYS A 646 -20.78 -4.38 -12.38
C LYS A 646 -21.90 -3.89 -13.30
N ALA A 647 -22.88 -4.74 -13.61
CA ALA A 647 -24.03 -4.40 -14.42
C ALA A 647 -24.88 -3.30 -13.77
N PHE A 648 -25.06 -3.32 -12.45
CA PHE A 648 -25.73 -2.25 -11.71
C PHE A 648 -25.02 -0.89 -11.85
N LEU A 649 -23.67 -0.85 -11.78
CA LEU A 649 -22.91 0.38 -12.02
C LEU A 649 -23.03 0.89 -13.45
N ARG A 650 -23.27 -0.01 -14.42
CA ARG A 650 -23.45 0.28 -15.84
C ARG A 650 -24.92 0.07 -16.25
N TYR A 651 -25.86 0.56 -15.44
CA TYR A 651 -27.30 0.40 -15.65
C TYR A 651 -27.77 0.96 -17.01
N HIS A 652 -27.05 1.95 -17.56
CA HIS A 652 -27.37 2.58 -18.85
C HIS A 652 -26.95 1.74 -20.06
N ASP A 653 -26.09 0.72 -19.89
CA ASP A 653 -25.60 -0.10 -21.00
C ASP A 653 -26.62 -1.20 -21.36
N PRO A 654 -27.17 -1.21 -22.60
CA PRO A 654 -28.12 -2.23 -23.04
C PRO A 654 -27.64 -3.68 -22.93
N GLU A 655 -26.33 -3.93 -22.96
CA GLU A 655 -25.77 -5.27 -22.77
C GLU A 655 -26.14 -5.86 -21.41
N ASN A 656 -26.31 -5.00 -20.40
CA ASN A 656 -26.61 -5.40 -19.02
C ASN A 656 -28.10 -5.52 -18.72
N TRP A 657 -28.99 -5.01 -19.56
CA TRP A 657 -30.43 -4.98 -19.25
C TRP A 657 -31.09 -6.35 -19.05
N PRO A 658 -30.74 -7.43 -19.77
CA PRO A 658 -31.33 -8.74 -19.54
C PRO A 658 -31.08 -9.25 -18.12
N ILE A 659 -29.82 -9.27 -17.67
CA ILE A 659 -29.47 -9.73 -16.32
C ILE A 659 -30.09 -8.84 -15.24
N LEU A 660 -30.13 -7.53 -15.45
CA LEU A 660 -30.75 -6.60 -14.50
C LEU A 660 -32.27 -6.79 -14.43
N ARG A 661 -32.97 -7.01 -15.54
CA ARG A 661 -34.43 -7.26 -15.52
C ARG A 661 -34.77 -8.54 -14.76
N ASP A 662 -34.02 -9.61 -15.01
CA ASP A 662 -34.25 -10.89 -14.34
C ASP A 662 -34.00 -10.78 -12.83
N THR A 663 -32.89 -10.14 -12.44
CA THR A 663 -32.58 -9.90 -11.03
C THR A 663 -33.61 -8.99 -10.36
N LEU A 664 -34.03 -7.89 -10.99
CA LEU A 664 -35.05 -6.99 -10.42
C LEU A 664 -36.39 -7.70 -10.21
N LYS A 665 -36.81 -8.58 -11.12
CA LYS A 665 -38.01 -9.41 -10.94
C LYS A 665 -37.85 -10.36 -9.75
N GLN A 666 -36.70 -11.04 -9.65
CA GLN A 666 -36.41 -11.96 -8.53
C GLN A 666 -36.38 -11.23 -7.18
N MET A 667 -35.92 -9.98 -7.15
CA MET A 667 -35.92 -9.12 -5.96
C MET A 667 -37.29 -8.52 -5.62
N GLY A 668 -38.35 -8.80 -6.41
CA GLY A 668 -39.66 -8.18 -6.25
C GLY A 668 -39.69 -6.69 -6.61
N ARG A 669 -38.70 -6.21 -7.38
CA ARG A 669 -38.51 -4.81 -7.77
C ARG A 669 -38.81 -4.54 -9.25
N ALA A 670 -39.86 -5.19 -9.77
CA ALA A 670 -40.33 -4.96 -11.14
C ALA A 670 -40.81 -3.52 -11.36
N ASP A 671 -41.14 -2.78 -10.29
CA ASP A 671 -41.44 -1.35 -10.29
C ASP A 671 -40.30 -0.48 -10.83
N LEU A 672 -39.06 -1.00 -10.85
CA LEU A 672 -37.89 -0.33 -11.41
C LEU A 672 -37.70 -0.59 -12.91
N ILE A 673 -38.64 -1.27 -13.59
CA ILE A 673 -38.57 -1.58 -15.02
C ILE A 673 -39.61 -0.75 -15.77
N GLY A 674 -39.15 0.13 -16.68
CA GLY A 674 -40.05 0.99 -17.45
C GLY A 674 -39.31 2.08 -18.23
N PHE A 675 -40.05 2.86 -19.03
CA PHE A 675 -39.45 3.88 -19.91
C PHE A 675 -39.27 5.26 -19.26
N SER A 676 -39.94 5.52 -18.14
CA SER A 676 -39.85 6.82 -17.44
C SER A 676 -38.54 6.97 -16.66
N LYS A 677 -38.14 8.22 -16.38
CA LYS A 677 -36.97 8.60 -15.57
C LYS A 677 -36.94 7.94 -14.18
N LYS A 678 -38.10 7.57 -13.62
CA LYS A 678 -38.20 6.92 -12.29
C LYS A 678 -37.76 5.44 -12.26
N HIS A 679 -37.80 4.76 -13.40
CA HIS A 679 -37.38 3.36 -13.51
C HIS A 679 -35.87 3.28 -13.61
N LEU A 680 -35.23 2.16 -13.25
CA LEU A 680 -33.78 1.98 -13.40
C LEU A 680 -33.42 1.63 -14.85
N ILE A 681 -34.13 0.66 -15.45
CA ILE A 681 -33.87 0.11 -16.79
C ILE A 681 -35.17 -0.03 -17.62
N PRO A 682 -35.09 -0.06 -18.96
CA PRO A 682 -36.26 -0.27 -19.82
C PRO A 682 -36.68 -1.75 -19.91
N PRO A 683 -37.96 -2.02 -20.27
CA PRO A 683 -38.49 -3.38 -20.33
C PRO A 683 -37.96 -4.19 -21.51
N ARG A 684 -37.43 -3.54 -22.56
CA ARG A 684 -36.91 -4.18 -23.78
C ARG A 684 -35.57 -3.58 -24.22
N GLN A 685 -34.86 -4.28 -25.09
CA GLN A 685 -33.65 -3.77 -25.72
C GLN A 685 -33.94 -2.62 -26.69
N PRO A 686 -32.95 -1.76 -27.00
CA PRO A 686 -33.10 -0.73 -28.02
C PRO A 686 -33.39 -1.36 -29.39
N ALA A 687 -34.18 -0.67 -30.22
CA ALA A 687 -34.43 -1.13 -31.59
C ALA A 687 -33.10 -1.22 -32.37
N GLY A 688 -32.89 -2.32 -33.09
CA GLY A 688 -31.67 -2.54 -33.88
C GLY A 688 -30.41 -2.87 -33.06
N TRP A 689 -30.53 -3.10 -31.75
CA TRP A 689 -29.37 -3.48 -30.92
C TRP A 689 -28.77 -4.82 -31.37
N ARG A 690 -27.45 -4.82 -31.58
CA ARG A 690 -26.64 -6.03 -31.80
C ARG A 690 -25.56 -6.11 -30.73
N PRO A 691 -25.17 -7.32 -30.27
CA PRO A 691 -24.06 -7.48 -29.35
C PRO A 691 -22.78 -6.88 -29.95
N LYS A 692 -21.99 -6.16 -29.15
CA LYS A 692 -20.67 -5.71 -29.60
C LYS A 692 -19.76 -6.93 -29.75
N ASN A 693 -19.37 -7.26 -30.98
CA ASN A 693 -18.33 -8.26 -31.22
C ASN A 693 -17.04 -7.80 -30.51
N GLY A 694 -16.44 -8.68 -29.70
CA GLY A 694 -15.35 -8.38 -28.76
C GLY A 694 -13.99 -7.96 -29.35
N LYS A 695 -13.96 -7.37 -30.54
CA LYS A 695 -12.75 -6.89 -31.23
C LYS A 695 -12.53 -5.37 -31.16
N ASN A 696 -13.37 -4.60 -30.48
CA ASN A 696 -13.06 -3.20 -30.23
C ASN A 696 -12.09 -3.08 -29.05
N ARG A 697 -10.86 -2.69 -29.39
CA ARG A 697 -9.74 -2.37 -28.50
C ARG A 697 -10.24 -1.50 -27.33
N MET A 698 -10.40 -2.10 -26.14
CA MET A 698 -10.61 -1.34 -24.92
C MET A 698 -9.38 -0.46 -24.72
N LEU A 699 -9.55 0.86 -24.81
CA LEU A 699 -8.52 1.80 -24.41
C LEU A 699 -8.38 1.70 -22.88
N THR A 700 -7.36 0.99 -22.42
CA THR A 700 -6.87 1.03 -21.05
C THR A 700 -6.22 2.39 -20.78
N GLN A 701 -6.18 2.77 -19.50
CA GLN A 701 -6.08 4.12 -18.96
C GLN A 701 -4.75 4.88 -19.17
N HIS A 702 -3.88 4.46 -20.08
CA HIS A 702 -2.57 5.10 -20.25
C HIS A 702 -2.57 6.32 -21.19
N THR A 703 -3.74 6.71 -21.69
CA THR A 703 -3.92 7.94 -22.45
C THR A 703 -4.95 8.80 -21.73
N GLY A 704 -4.50 9.85 -21.04
CA GLY A 704 -5.35 10.72 -20.23
C GLY A 704 -6.57 11.25 -20.98
N LEU A 705 -7.67 11.41 -20.23
CA LEU A 705 -9.01 11.88 -20.62
C LEU A 705 -9.65 11.13 -21.82
N PRO A 706 -10.98 10.90 -21.81
CA PRO A 706 -11.64 10.38 -23.00
C PRO A 706 -11.38 11.31 -24.20
N PRO A 707 -11.18 10.77 -25.42
CA PRO A 707 -10.99 11.61 -26.59
C PRO A 707 -12.16 12.59 -26.71
N ARG A 708 -11.84 13.89 -26.75
CA ARG A 708 -12.83 14.93 -27.08
C ARG A 708 -13.49 14.53 -28.39
N ARG A 709 -14.82 14.48 -28.43
CA ARG A 709 -15.56 14.29 -29.68
C ARG A 709 -15.05 15.31 -30.68
N GLN A 710 -14.42 14.85 -31.76
CA GLN A 710 -14.17 15.70 -32.93
C GLN A 710 -15.53 16.26 -33.35
N ARG A 711 -15.63 17.59 -33.39
CA ARG A 711 -16.77 18.27 -34.01
C ARG A 711 -16.65 18.15 -35.52
#